data_AF-A0A318R0G5-F1
#
_entry.id   AF-A0A318R0G5-F1
#
_cell.length_a   1.000
_cell.length_b   1.000
_cell.length_c   1.000
_cell.angle_alpha   90.00
_cell.angle_beta   90.00
_cell.angle_gamma   90.00
#
_symmetry.space_group_name_H-M   'P 1'
#
loop_
_entity.id
_entity.type
_entity.pdbx_description
1 polymer ?
#
loop_
_entity_poly.entity_id
_entity_poly.type
_entity_poly.pdbx_seq_one_letter_code
_entity_poly.pdbx_strand_id
1 'polypeptide(L)'
;MLSDHIVLAGGGHTHALVLLRWAMNPKLKPAGMITLVNQSSTTIYSGMFPGVIAGKYKIDEILIDLRDLASKARVSFVMAQIEGIDLKKKKLLLVGRPEIEYSSLSLNIGTKTNLNSKPLITSDKNLAVPIKPFSESLKFIKDQDIYKDDSSAKPFEIVGAGFAGIEIAFSLRKRWPRRPIQLKVKSGRKLSSNILKAIEDLNIEIIQNNLSTSYPALICTGNESFEWIKDSGLPIDQFGRVLTKNTLQVINYPELFAVGDCGVIKDDFRPSSGVWAVRCAIPLAKNLEAMNIGSKFGKWKPQKNAIQLLDINSSKKDSKAFLAWGGFIIGPYSFLSRLKDLIDRNFISKFHFSNDLTSEMFSKREMIECRGCAAKLAYSPLKKTLKKLNLKEPPEDDSIDIGLLISGKTLIQSVDGFPSLVSDPWLTGRLLTFHSCSDIWACGGSVISAQSVVKLPSLANDVQQELLFQVLEGINSALTMQGAKLIGGHTLQSIKASDESSSLEIESSLTVNGIIDENANFWSKGGMKKGDQILISRPLGTGVIFSAFMNAQVRPHIIDFVLKEMNKSQHEIVRDITKLESKYPYVNIVNACTDITGFGLLGHLSEMLESTNSYRSNINIEPVKIILELDKIPFYNGVDELLDKGFESSLSPSNRIFLENINGHKNLRFELIYNEFELDSPLYNNMLKLLIDPQTCGPLVISCPSLYSEKLIEEGPWKKIGLVSG
;
A
#
# COMPACT_ATOMS: atom_id res chain seq x y z
N MET A 1 -16.65 -20.44 16.34
CA MET A 1 -17.37 -19.48 15.49
C MET A 1 -17.12 -18.12 16.08
N LEU A 2 -16.43 -17.24 15.35
CA LEU A 2 -16.26 -15.85 15.79
C LEU A 2 -17.61 -15.19 16.06
N SER A 3 -17.70 -14.47 17.17
CA SER A 3 -18.89 -13.74 17.61
C SER A 3 -18.95 -12.37 16.95
N ASP A 4 -17.83 -11.63 16.90
CA ASP A 4 -17.84 -10.19 16.61
C ASP A 4 -16.79 -9.73 15.58
N HIS A 5 -16.73 -10.38 14.40
CA HIS A 5 -15.86 -9.96 13.29
C HIS A 5 -16.62 -9.81 11.97
N ILE A 6 -16.81 -8.56 11.55
CA ILE A 6 -17.42 -8.20 10.26
C ILE A 6 -16.32 -8.00 9.21
N VAL A 7 -16.35 -8.76 8.13
CA VAL A 7 -15.47 -8.53 6.98
C VAL A 7 -16.23 -7.81 5.87
N LEU A 8 -15.67 -6.70 5.40
CA LEU A 8 -16.10 -5.98 4.21
C LEU A 8 -15.18 -6.38 3.05
N ALA A 9 -15.65 -7.29 2.20
CA ALA A 9 -14.91 -7.76 1.02
C ALA A 9 -15.16 -6.84 -0.18
N GLY A 10 -14.14 -6.07 -0.55
CA GLY A 10 -14.12 -5.13 -1.67
C GLY A 10 -14.50 -3.71 -1.27
N GLY A 11 -13.69 -2.75 -1.69
CA GLY A 11 -13.87 -1.32 -1.43
C GLY A 11 -14.71 -0.59 -2.48
N GLY A 12 -15.75 -1.22 -3.03
CA GLY A 12 -16.66 -0.56 -3.97
C GLY A 12 -17.41 0.62 -3.32
N HIS A 13 -18.09 1.43 -4.14
CA HIS A 13 -18.79 2.66 -3.69
C HIS A 13 -19.69 2.47 -2.46
N THR A 14 -20.39 1.33 -2.34
CA THR A 14 -21.27 1.07 -1.20
C THR A 14 -20.49 1.03 0.12
N HIS A 15 -19.46 0.19 0.23
CA HIS A 15 -18.61 0.12 1.42
C HIS A 15 -17.86 1.42 1.68
N ALA A 16 -17.35 2.10 0.65
CA ALA A 16 -16.72 3.41 0.83
C ALA A 16 -17.69 4.40 1.51
N LEU A 17 -18.95 4.44 1.08
CA LEU A 17 -19.97 5.29 1.71
C LEU A 17 -20.38 4.82 3.11
N VAL A 18 -20.35 3.52 3.39
CA VAL A 18 -20.56 2.97 4.75
C VAL A 18 -19.43 3.42 5.68
N LEU A 19 -18.17 3.30 5.24
CA LEU A 19 -17.01 3.78 6.00
C LEU A 19 -17.08 5.28 6.23
N LEU A 20 -17.42 6.07 5.21
CA LEU A 20 -17.62 7.51 5.35
C LEU A 20 -18.70 7.84 6.40
N ARG A 21 -19.82 7.11 6.40
CA ARG A 21 -20.87 7.27 7.40
C ARG A 21 -20.37 6.99 8.81
N TRP A 22 -19.57 5.94 9.01
CA TRP A 22 -18.98 5.62 10.31
C TRP A 22 -17.89 6.61 10.73
N ALA A 23 -17.07 7.09 9.80
CA ALA A 23 -16.09 8.15 10.06
C ALA A 23 -16.78 9.46 10.51
N MET A 24 -17.89 9.84 9.86
CA MET A 24 -18.66 11.03 10.22
C MET A 24 -19.49 10.85 11.50
N ASN A 25 -19.88 9.62 11.85
CA ASN A 25 -20.64 9.33 13.06
C ASN A 25 -20.20 7.99 13.67
N PRO A 26 -19.09 7.99 14.45
CA PRO A 26 -18.49 6.76 14.98
C PRO A 26 -19.42 5.93 15.86
N LYS A 27 -20.43 6.55 16.49
CA LYS A 27 -21.43 5.86 17.33
C LYS A 27 -22.32 4.89 16.54
N LEU A 28 -22.37 5.04 15.21
CA LEU A 28 -23.11 4.16 14.31
C LEU A 28 -22.28 2.96 13.82
N LYS A 29 -20.98 2.94 14.09
CA LYS A 29 -20.15 1.79 13.74
C LYS A 29 -20.59 0.59 14.60
N PRO A 30 -20.83 -0.60 14.02
CA PRO A 30 -20.98 -1.83 14.80
C PRO A 30 -19.84 -2.02 15.80
N ALA A 31 -20.17 -2.64 16.94
CA ALA A 31 -19.17 -3.07 17.91
C ALA A 31 -18.33 -4.21 17.34
N GLY A 32 -17.23 -4.53 18.02
CA GLY A 32 -16.32 -5.58 17.57
C GLY A 32 -15.38 -5.16 16.45
N MET A 33 -14.70 -6.17 15.90
CA MET A 33 -13.69 -5.99 14.86
C MET A 33 -14.37 -5.87 13.49
N ILE A 34 -13.90 -4.92 12.69
CA ILE A 34 -14.31 -4.78 11.30
C ILE A 34 -13.06 -4.71 10.44
N THR A 35 -13.01 -5.51 9.36
CA THR A 35 -11.90 -5.51 8.41
C THR A 35 -12.39 -5.24 7.00
N LEU A 36 -11.87 -4.19 6.35
CA LEU A 36 -12.00 -3.97 4.91
C LEU A 36 -10.86 -4.70 4.18
N VAL A 37 -11.22 -5.60 3.27
CA VAL A 37 -10.28 -6.28 2.38
C VAL A 37 -10.46 -5.74 0.96
N ASN A 38 -9.41 -5.20 0.35
CA ASN A 38 -9.46 -4.76 -1.04
C ASN A 38 -8.13 -4.99 -1.76
N GLN A 39 -8.17 -5.24 -3.06
CA GLN A 39 -6.95 -5.50 -3.86
C GLN A 39 -6.00 -4.30 -3.94
N SER A 40 -6.52 -3.08 -3.76
CA SER A 40 -5.74 -1.83 -3.76
C SER A 40 -6.15 -0.96 -2.58
N SER A 41 -5.26 -0.06 -2.13
CA SER A 41 -5.58 0.99 -1.15
C SER A 41 -6.60 2.01 -1.66
N THR A 42 -6.86 2.05 -2.97
CA THR A 42 -7.79 3.01 -3.56
C THR A 42 -8.87 2.32 -4.37
N THR A 43 -9.96 3.06 -4.61
CA THR A 43 -10.98 2.70 -5.59
C THR A 43 -11.26 3.87 -6.52
N ILE A 44 -11.53 3.57 -7.79
CA ILE A 44 -11.80 4.58 -8.81
C ILE A 44 -13.29 4.92 -8.81
N TYR A 45 -13.62 6.21 -8.73
CA TYR A 45 -14.97 6.68 -9.00
C TYR A 45 -15.29 6.61 -10.50
N SER A 46 -15.85 5.47 -10.90
CA SER A 46 -16.09 5.14 -12.32
C SER A 46 -16.89 6.18 -13.11
N GLY A 47 -17.73 6.99 -12.45
CA GLY A 47 -18.52 8.05 -13.10
C GLY A 47 -17.67 9.17 -13.73
N MET A 48 -16.47 9.40 -13.22
CA MET A 48 -15.53 10.41 -13.73
C MET A 48 -14.45 9.86 -14.65
N PHE A 49 -14.33 8.52 -14.78
CA PHE A 49 -13.30 7.89 -15.60
C PHE A 49 -13.31 8.34 -17.07
N PRO A 50 -14.47 8.51 -17.75
CA PRO A 50 -14.50 9.08 -19.09
C PRO A 50 -13.91 10.50 -19.15
N GLY A 51 -14.05 11.29 -18.09
CA GLY A 51 -13.42 12.62 -17.98
C GLY A 51 -11.89 12.54 -17.89
N VAL A 52 -11.34 11.51 -17.22
CA VAL A 52 -9.88 11.27 -17.19
C VAL A 52 -9.34 10.95 -18.58
N ILE A 53 -10.02 10.08 -19.33
CA ILE A 53 -9.66 9.78 -20.73
C ILE A 53 -9.65 11.06 -21.56
N ALA A 54 -10.68 11.87 -21.40
CA ALA A 54 -10.86 13.14 -22.11
C ALA A 54 -9.92 14.27 -21.64
N GLY A 55 -9.03 14.01 -20.67
CA GLY A 55 -8.09 15.00 -20.11
C GLY A 55 -8.74 16.08 -19.23
N LYS A 56 -9.96 15.85 -18.73
CA LYS A 56 -10.70 16.78 -17.86
C LYS A 56 -10.23 16.73 -16.40
N TYR A 57 -9.76 15.57 -15.95
CA TYR A 57 -9.26 15.34 -14.59
C TYR A 57 -8.00 14.49 -14.65
N LYS A 58 -7.12 14.61 -13.65
CA LYS A 58 -6.07 13.62 -13.37
C LYS A 58 -6.69 12.39 -12.71
N ILE A 59 -6.02 11.25 -12.82
CA ILE A 59 -6.50 10.00 -12.19
C ILE A 59 -6.60 10.14 -10.67
N ASP A 60 -5.65 10.83 -10.04
CA ASP A 60 -5.60 11.03 -8.59
C ASP A 60 -6.81 11.82 -8.06
N GLU A 61 -7.43 12.68 -8.88
CA GLU A 61 -8.63 13.47 -8.51
C GLU A 61 -9.91 12.63 -8.43
N ILE A 62 -9.88 11.36 -8.86
CA ILE A 62 -11.06 10.48 -8.88
C ILE A 62 -10.86 9.21 -8.05
N LEU A 63 -9.75 9.14 -7.31
CA LEU A 63 -9.46 8.05 -6.39
C LEU A 63 -10.09 8.34 -5.02
N ILE A 64 -10.65 7.30 -4.42
CA ILE A 64 -11.05 7.29 -3.02
C ILE A 64 -10.01 6.47 -2.28
N ASP A 65 -9.31 7.08 -1.32
CA ASP A 65 -8.37 6.40 -0.42
C ASP A 65 -9.16 5.56 0.60
N LEU A 66 -9.15 4.25 0.41
CA LEU A 66 -9.84 3.31 1.28
C LEU A 66 -9.08 3.05 2.58
N ARG A 67 -7.75 3.19 2.58
CA ARG A 67 -6.92 2.97 3.76
C ARG A 67 -7.15 4.08 4.77
N ASP A 68 -7.06 5.33 4.32
CA ASP A 68 -7.37 6.51 5.13
C ASP A 68 -8.83 6.49 5.61
N LEU A 69 -9.77 6.20 4.70
CA LEU A 69 -11.19 6.15 5.04
C LEU A 69 -11.52 5.05 6.05
N ALA A 70 -10.90 3.87 5.93
CA ALA A 70 -11.03 2.78 6.91
C ALA A 70 -10.44 3.18 8.27
N SER A 71 -9.25 3.81 8.28
CA SER A 71 -8.62 4.33 9.50
C SER A 71 -9.55 5.31 10.23
N LYS A 72 -10.08 6.32 9.52
CA LYS A 72 -11.04 7.30 10.06
C LYS A 72 -12.34 6.64 10.56
N ALA A 73 -12.76 5.56 9.92
CA ALA A 73 -13.91 4.76 10.34
C ALA A 73 -13.59 3.75 11.47
N ARG A 74 -12.34 3.70 11.98
CA ARG A 74 -11.87 2.71 12.97
C ARG A 74 -12.09 1.26 12.49
N VAL A 75 -11.75 1.02 11.22
CA VAL A 75 -11.85 -0.27 10.52
C VAL A 75 -10.45 -0.69 10.09
N SER A 76 -10.08 -1.94 10.32
CA SER A 76 -8.81 -2.47 9.84
C SER A 76 -8.81 -2.59 8.32
N PHE A 77 -7.77 -2.09 7.67
CA PHE A 77 -7.58 -2.23 6.24
C PHE A 77 -6.55 -3.32 5.91
N VAL A 78 -6.95 -4.25 5.05
CA VAL A 78 -6.11 -5.33 4.50
C VAL A 78 -6.05 -5.18 2.99
N MET A 79 -4.84 -4.99 2.47
CA MET A 79 -4.61 -4.92 1.02
C MET A 79 -4.30 -6.31 0.49
N ALA A 80 -5.30 -6.98 -0.08
CA ALA A 80 -5.17 -8.35 -0.60
C ALA A 80 -6.17 -8.62 -1.72
N GLN A 81 -5.78 -9.49 -2.65
CA GLN A 81 -6.69 -10.01 -3.66
C GLN A 81 -7.53 -11.15 -3.07
N ILE A 82 -8.84 -11.07 -3.26
CA ILE A 82 -9.79 -12.11 -2.86
C ILE A 82 -9.89 -13.13 -3.98
N GLU A 83 -9.71 -14.40 -3.65
CA GLU A 83 -9.78 -15.52 -4.61
C GLU A 83 -10.92 -16.50 -4.33
N GLY A 84 -11.60 -16.37 -3.18
CA GLY A 84 -12.68 -17.28 -2.85
C GLY A 84 -13.29 -17.04 -1.48
N ILE A 85 -14.24 -17.90 -1.15
CA ILE A 85 -14.94 -17.93 0.14
C ILE A 85 -15.22 -19.39 0.51
N ASP A 86 -14.85 -19.79 1.72
CA ASP A 86 -15.27 -21.06 2.30
C ASP A 86 -16.52 -20.79 3.16
N LEU A 87 -17.69 -21.08 2.59
CA LEU A 87 -18.98 -20.88 3.26
C LEU A 87 -19.18 -21.77 4.49
N LYS A 88 -18.52 -22.93 4.53
CA LYS A 88 -18.66 -23.88 5.65
C LYS A 88 -17.81 -23.46 6.83
N LYS A 89 -16.55 -23.08 6.56
CA LYS A 89 -15.61 -22.62 7.58
C LYS A 89 -15.71 -21.13 7.89
N LYS A 90 -16.54 -20.39 7.13
CA LYS A 90 -16.70 -18.93 7.21
C LYS A 90 -15.37 -18.18 7.08
N LYS A 91 -14.65 -18.48 5.99
CA LYS A 91 -13.32 -17.92 5.71
C LYS A 91 -13.30 -17.21 4.36
N LEU A 92 -12.71 -16.02 4.32
CA LEU A 92 -12.42 -15.30 3.08
C LEU A 92 -11.02 -15.71 2.61
N LEU A 93 -10.93 -16.26 1.40
CA LEU A 93 -9.68 -16.79 0.84
C LEU A 93 -8.92 -15.70 0.09
N LEU A 94 -7.63 -15.57 0.36
CA LEU A 94 -6.78 -14.47 -0.09
C LEU A 94 -5.52 -15.00 -0.77
N VAL A 95 -5.10 -14.32 -1.85
CA VAL A 95 -3.89 -14.70 -2.59
C VAL A 95 -2.64 -14.39 -1.77
N GLY A 96 -1.77 -15.39 -1.58
CA GLY A 96 -0.41 -15.22 -1.06
C GLY A 96 -0.32 -14.89 0.44
N ARG A 97 -1.40 -15.11 1.20
CA ARG A 97 -1.47 -14.90 2.65
C ARG A 97 -2.55 -15.79 3.26
N PRO A 98 -2.60 -15.94 4.60
CA PRO A 98 -3.66 -16.69 5.26
C PRO A 98 -5.05 -16.11 4.96
N GLU A 99 -6.04 -16.99 4.94
CA GLU A 99 -7.46 -16.60 4.95
C GLU A 99 -7.82 -15.74 6.16
N ILE A 100 -8.97 -15.07 6.10
CA ILE A 100 -9.56 -14.33 7.23
C ILE A 100 -10.88 -14.99 7.64
N GLU A 101 -11.00 -15.44 8.88
CA GLU A 101 -12.27 -15.94 9.43
C GLU A 101 -13.24 -14.77 9.66
N TYR A 102 -14.54 -14.98 9.51
CA TYR A 102 -15.56 -13.95 9.73
C TYR A 102 -16.77 -14.49 10.48
N SER A 103 -17.40 -13.64 11.30
CA SER A 103 -18.74 -13.90 11.83
C SER A 103 -19.81 -13.47 10.84
N SER A 104 -19.57 -12.37 10.13
CA SER A 104 -20.41 -11.83 9.07
C SER A 104 -19.58 -11.25 7.93
N LEU A 105 -20.08 -11.31 6.70
CA LEU A 105 -19.35 -10.85 5.53
C LEU A 105 -20.26 -10.05 4.60
N SER A 106 -19.76 -8.91 4.12
CA SER A 106 -20.41 -8.11 3.08
C SER A 106 -19.56 -8.10 1.81
N LEU A 107 -20.13 -8.49 0.68
CA LEU A 107 -19.49 -8.51 -0.63
C LEU A 107 -19.81 -7.22 -1.40
N ASN A 108 -18.76 -6.53 -1.85
CA ASN A 108 -18.83 -5.33 -2.69
C ASN A 108 -17.56 -5.22 -3.56
N ILE A 109 -17.20 -6.35 -4.16
CA ILE A 109 -15.97 -6.50 -4.97
C ILE A 109 -16.11 -5.93 -6.38
N GLY A 110 -17.30 -5.46 -6.75
CA GLY A 110 -17.59 -4.94 -8.09
C GLY A 110 -17.77 -6.05 -9.13
N THR A 111 -17.38 -5.75 -10.37
CA THR A 111 -17.54 -6.61 -11.55
C THR A 111 -16.39 -6.39 -12.52
N LYS A 112 -16.17 -7.34 -13.41
CA LYS A 112 -15.24 -7.22 -14.54
C LYS A 112 -15.98 -7.03 -15.87
N THR A 113 -15.25 -6.68 -16.93
CA THR A 113 -15.82 -6.61 -18.27
C THR A 113 -16.21 -8.01 -18.77
N ASN A 114 -17.39 -8.14 -19.36
CA ASN A 114 -17.87 -9.40 -19.90
C ASN A 114 -17.17 -9.75 -21.21
N LEU A 115 -16.39 -10.83 -21.22
CA LEU A 115 -15.62 -11.27 -22.40
C LEU A 115 -16.26 -12.43 -23.19
N ASN A 116 -17.43 -12.93 -22.76
CA ASN A 116 -18.07 -14.13 -23.35
C ASN A 116 -18.68 -13.93 -24.75
N SER A 117 -18.49 -12.77 -25.39
CA SER A 117 -18.87 -12.59 -26.80
C SER A 117 -17.82 -13.29 -27.69
N LYS A 118 -18.14 -14.52 -28.10
CA LYS A 118 -17.24 -15.54 -28.67
C LYS A 118 -16.63 -15.27 -30.06
N PRO A 119 -16.50 -14.04 -30.57
CA PRO A 119 -15.30 -13.75 -31.35
C PRO A 119 -14.78 -12.32 -31.11
N LEU A 120 -14.39 -11.98 -29.88
CA LEU A 120 -13.84 -10.65 -29.54
C LEU A 120 -12.31 -10.55 -29.59
N ILE A 121 -11.60 -11.67 -29.60
CA ILE A 121 -10.16 -11.70 -29.34
C ILE A 121 -9.51 -12.56 -30.43
N THR A 122 -8.96 -11.91 -31.45
CA THR A 122 -7.80 -12.47 -32.17
C THR A 122 -6.73 -12.81 -31.14
N SER A 123 -6.00 -13.91 -31.31
CA SER A 123 -5.00 -14.49 -30.38
C SER A 123 -3.96 -13.56 -29.76
N ASP A 124 -3.91 -12.28 -30.15
CA ASP A 124 -3.05 -11.24 -29.59
C ASP A 124 -3.73 -10.44 -28.47
N LYS A 125 -3.35 -10.72 -27.21
CA LYS A 125 -3.81 -9.99 -26.02
C LYS A 125 -3.36 -8.52 -26.00
N ASN A 126 -2.41 -8.11 -26.83
CA ASN A 126 -1.97 -6.71 -26.93
C ASN A 126 -2.86 -5.87 -27.85
N LEU A 127 -3.76 -6.51 -28.61
CA LEU A 127 -4.64 -5.81 -29.54
C LEU A 127 -5.91 -5.26 -28.86
N ALA A 128 -6.50 -5.99 -27.91
CA ALA A 128 -7.78 -5.60 -27.30
C ALA A 128 -7.77 -5.76 -25.78
N VAL A 129 -8.08 -4.69 -25.06
CA VAL A 129 -8.06 -4.64 -23.59
C VAL A 129 -9.47 -4.38 -23.04
N PRO A 130 -9.92 -5.09 -21.98
CA PRO A 130 -11.17 -4.77 -21.32
C PRO A 130 -11.14 -3.39 -20.64
N ILE A 131 -12.28 -2.69 -20.63
CA ILE A 131 -12.36 -1.38 -19.96
C ILE A 131 -12.08 -1.47 -18.44
N LYS A 132 -12.43 -2.59 -17.80
CA LYS A 132 -12.10 -2.91 -16.41
C LYS A 132 -11.06 -4.04 -16.35
N PRO A 133 -10.00 -3.91 -15.54
CA PRO A 133 -9.74 -2.83 -14.59
C PRO A 133 -9.32 -1.53 -15.26
N PHE A 134 -9.76 -0.40 -14.70
CA PHE A 134 -9.56 0.93 -15.29
C PHE A 134 -8.08 1.37 -15.35
N SER A 135 -7.23 0.84 -14.47
CA SER A 135 -5.80 1.10 -14.47
C SER A 135 -5.12 0.57 -15.74
N GLU A 136 -5.43 -0.67 -16.13
CA GLU A 136 -4.90 -1.33 -17.32
C GLU A 136 -5.42 -0.66 -18.59
N SER A 137 -6.72 -0.38 -18.67
CA SER A 137 -7.30 0.30 -19.84
C SER A 137 -6.78 1.73 -20.00
N LEU A 138 -6.57 2.47 -18.90
CA LEU A 138 -5.96 3.81 -18.97
C LEU A 138 -4.51 3.75 -19.44
N LYS A 139 -3.73 2.77 -18.99
CA LYS A 139 -2.35 2.56 -19.48
C LYS A 139 -2.36 2.30 -20.99
N PHE A 140 -3.21 1.37 -21.44
CA PHE A 140 -3.37 1.07 -22.85
C PHE A 140 -3.77 2.29 -23.68
N ILE A 141 -4.69 3.13 -23.20
CA ILE A 141 -5.06 4.39 -23.86
C ILE A 141 -3.87 5.36 -23.94
N LYS A 142 -3.07 5.49 -22.88
CA LYS A 142 -1.89 6.37 -22.88
C LYS A 142 -0.81 5.92 -23.87
N ASP A 143 -0.55 4.61 -23.93
CA ASP A 143 0.41 4.03 -24.88
C ASP A 143 0.02 4.31 -26.34
N GLN A 144 -1.27 4.59 -26.57
CA GLN A 144 -1.86 4.87 -27.88
C GLN A 144 -1.89 6.37 -28.23
N ASP A 145 -1.45 7.26 -27.33
CA ASP A 145 -1.43 8.71 -27.56
C ASP A 145 -0.44 9.16 -28.63
N ILE A 146 0.53 8.32 -28.98
CA ILE A 146 1.47 8.57 -30.08
C ILE A 146 0.75 8.78 -31.43
N TYR A 147 -0.47 8.25 -31.57
CA TYR A 147 -1.29 8.36 -32.78
C TYR A 147 -2.41 9.42 -32.68
N LYS A 148 -2.43 10.25 -31.62
CA LYS A 148 -3.57 11.15 -31.32
C LYS A 148 -3.95 12.12 -32.46
N ASP A 149 -2.94 12.58 -33.19
CA ASP A 149 -3.05 13.60 -34.25
C ASP A 149 -2.86 13.01 -35.66
N ASP A 150 -2.77 11.68 -35.78
CA ASP A 150 -2.54 10.97 -37.02
C ASP A 150 -3.85 10.44 -37.62
N SER A 151 -4.31 11.06 -38.70
CA SER A 151 -5.51 10.62 -39.43
C SER A 151 -5.29 9.38 -40.30
N SER A 152 -4.03 9.00 -40.54
CA SER A 152 -3.65 7.80 -41.29
C SER A 152 -3.44 6.58 -40.39
N ALA A 153 -3.37 6.78 -39.07
CA ALA A 153 -3.23 5.72 -38.10
C ALA A 153 -4.38 4.71 -38.20
N LYS A 154 -4.08 3.45 -37.85
CA LYS A 154 -5.11 2.40 -37.74
C LYS A 154 -6.23 2.87 -36.78
N PRO A 155 -7.51 2.65 -37.13
CA PRO A 155 -8.63 3.04 -36.29
C PRO A 155 -8.51 2.48 -34.89
N PHE A 156 -8.94 3.23 -33.89
CA PHE A 156 -9.13 2.70 -32.54
C PHE A 156 -10.58 2.25 -32.37
N GLU A 157 -10.78 1.02 -31.92
CA GLU A 157 -12.09 0.39 -31.85
C GLU A 157 -12.65 0.42 -30.43
N ILE A 158 -13.94 0.72 -30.29
CA ILE A 158 -14.69 0.55 -29.04
C ILE A 158 -15.73 -0.53 -29.29
N VAL A 159 -15.58 -1.66 -28.58
CA VAL A 159 -16.48 -2.80 -28.75
C VAL A 159 -17.60 -2.75 -27.72
N GLY A 160 -18.80 -2.38 -28.16
CA GLY A 160 -19.99 -2.30 -27.32
C GLY A 160 -20.54 -0.88 -27.22
N ALA A 161 -21.73 -0.67 -27.79
CA ALA A 161 -22.43 0.61 -27.78
C ALA A 161 -23.38 0.78 -26.57
N GLY A 162 -22.97 0.28 -25.41
CA GLY A 162 -23.55 0.64 -24.12
C GLY A 162 -23.39 2.14 -23.85
N PHE A 163 -24.15 2.74 -22.92
CA PHE A 163 -23.95 4.14 -22.57
C PHE A 163 -22.52 4.44 -22.11
N ALA A 164 -21.91 3.54 -21.33
CA ALA A 164 -20.50 3.64 -20.98
C ALA A 164 -19.59 3.60 -22.22
N GLY A 165 -19.78 2.65 -23.15
CA GLY A 165 -18.97 2.57 -24.37
C GLY A 165 -19.12 3.78 -25.30
N ILE A 166 -20.34 4.33 -25.41
CA ILE A 166 -20.61 5.57 -26.17
C ILE A 166 -19.90 6.77 -25.52
N GLU A 167 -19.99 6.91 -24.19
CA GLU A 167 -19.30 7.98 -23.47
C GLU A 167 -17.77 7.87 -23.58
N ILE A 168 -17.22 6.64 -23.53
CA ILE A 168 -15.80 6.39 -23.80
C ILE A 168 -15.42 6.81 -25.23
N ALA A 169 -16.23 6.48 -26.24
CA ALA A 169 -15.96 6.90 -27.62
C ALA A 169 -15.93 8.43 -27.76
N PHE A 170 -16.86 9.13 -27.10
CA PHE A 170 -16.87 10.59 -27.04
C PHE A 170 -15.61 11.15 -26.34
N SER A 171 -15.23 10.60 -25.20
CA SER A 171 -14.01 10.98 -24.48
C SER A 171 -12.74 10.75 -25.31
N LEU A 172 -12.65 9.63 -26.04
CA LEU A 172 -11.52 9.33 -26.91
C LEU A 172 -11.45 10.29 -28.09
N ARG A 173 -12.57 10.71 -28.67
CA ARG A 173 -12.56 11.74 -29.72
C ARG A 173 -11.98 13.05 -29.21
N LYS A 174 -12.23 13.45 -27.95
CA LYS A 174 -11.56 14.62 -27.37
C LYS A 174 -10.07 14.40 -27.19
N ARG A 175 -9.67 13.22 -26.71
CA ARG A 175 -8.26 12.87 -26.47
C ARG A 175 -7.45 12.78 -27.77
N TRP A 176 -8.07 12.25 -28.83
CA TRP A 176 -7.47 11.99 -30.13
C TRP A 176 -8.27 12.71 -31.23
N PRO A 177 -8.00 14.01 -31.44
CA PRO A 177 -8.81 14.84 -32.33
C PRO A 177 -8.84 14.34 -33.78
N ARG A 178 -7.75 13.73 -34.26
CA ARG A 178 -7.60 13.33 -35.67
C ARG A 178 -7.58 11.83 -35.91
N ARG A 179 -7.26 11.03 -34.88
CA ARG A 179 -7.23 9.57 -35.03
C ARG A 179 -8.58 9.00 -35.48
N PRO A 180 -8.66 8.05 -36.43
CA PRO A 180 -9.91 7.37 -36.73
C PRO A 180 -10.43 6.56 -35.54
N ILE A 181 -11.74 6.65 -35.26
CA ILE A 181 -12.38 5.94 -34.13
C ILE A 181 -13.59 5.18 -34.66
N GLN A 182 -13.71 3.91 -34.28
CA GLN A 182 -14.80 3.03 -34.66
C GLN A 182 -15.60 2.54 -33.44
N LEU A 183 -16.92 2.70 -33.46
CA LEU A 183 -17.84 2.17 -32.45
C LEU A 183 -18.55 0.92 -33.01
N LYS A 184 -18.25 -0.25 -32.42
CA LYS A 184 -18.85 -1.53 -32.83
C LYS A 184 -20.15 -1.78 -32.09
N VAL A 185 -21.24 -1.91 -32.86
CA VAL A 185 -22.61 -2.06 -32.35
C VAL A 185 -23.09 -3.49 -32.58
N LYS A 186 -23.52 -4.17 -31.51
CA LYS A 186 -24.13 -5.51 -31.59
C LYS A 186 -25.45 -5.46 -32.35
N SER A 187 -25.71 -6.49 -33.15
CA SER A 187 -26.96 -6.65 -33.90
C SER A 187 -28.21 -6.46 -33.04
N GLY A 188 -29.20 -5.76 -33.60
CA GLY A 188 -30.48 -5.49 -32.95
C GLY A 188 -30.50 -4.33 -31.93
N ARG A 189 -29.34 -3.74 -31.59
CA ARG A 189 -29.29 -2.58 -30.69
C ARG A 189 -29.64 -1.29 -31.45
N LYS A 190 -30.78 -0.68 -31.10
CA LYS A 190 -31.19 0.63 -31.63
C LYS A 190 -30.59 1.76 -30.80
N LEU A 191 -29.86 2.67 -31.46
CA LEU A 191 -29.41 3.93 -30.88
C LEU A 191 -30.44 5.03 -31.16
N SER A 192 -30.59 6.00 -30.27
CA SER A 192 -31.48 7.13 -30.54
C SER A 192 -30.93 8.01 -31.67
N SER A 193 -31.81 8.64 -32.43
CA SER A 193 -31.44 9.54 -33.53
C SER A 193 -30.50 10.66 -33.07
N ASN A 194 -30.72 11.22 -31.87
CA ASN A 194 -29.88 12.27 -31.32
C ASN A 194 -28.45 11.77 -30.98
N ILE A 195 -28.31 10.53 -30.50
CA ILE A 195 -26.99 9.93 -30.26
C ILE A 195 -26.29 9.63 -31.58
N LEU A 196 -27.00 9.08 -32.57
CA LEU A 196 -26.45 8.82 -33.89
C LEU A 196 -25.90 10.10 -34.53
N LYS A 197 -26.69 11.19 -34.48
CA LYS A 197 -26.25 12.51 -34.95
C LYS A 197 -24.98 12.99 -34.24
N ALA A 198 -24.91 12.83 -32.91
CA ALA A 198 -23.70 13.23 -32.17
C ALA A 198 -22.47 12.37 -32.51
N ILE A 199 -22.66 11.07 -32.79
CA ILE A 199 -21.58 10.17 -33.25
C ILE A 199 -21.08 10.62 -34.62
N GLU A 200 -22.00 10.96 -35.54
CA GLU A 200 -21.70 11.48 -36.88
C GLU A 200 -21.00 12.84 -36.83
N ASP A 201 -21.51 13.79 -36.05
CA ASP A 201 -20.93 15.13 -35.85
C ASP A 201 -19.48 15.07 -35.29
N LEU A 202 -19.12 13.97 -34.62
CA LEU A 202 -17.81 13.72 -34.04
C LEU A 202 -16.91 12.84 -34.94
N ASN A 203 -17.33 12.51 -36.16
CA ASN A 203 -16.61 11.64 -37.09
C ASN A 203 -16.20 10.31 -36.42
N ILE A 204 -17.12 9.68 -35.69
CA ILE A 204 -16.93 8.33 -35.15
C ILE A 204 -17.67 7.37 -36.06
N GLU A 205 -16.96 6.42 -36.64
CA GLU A 205 -17.54 5.46 -37.58
C GLU A 205 -18.32 4.37 -36.83
N ILE A 206 -19.53 4.05 -37.27
CA ILE A 206 -20.34 2.97 -36.70
C ILE A 206 -20.16 1.70 -37.53
N ILE A 207 -19.65 0.65 -36.90
CA ILE A 207 -19.56 -0.68 -37.51
C ILE A 207 -20.67 -1.55 -36.92
N GLN A 208 -21.63 -1.95 -37.75
CA GLN A 208 -22.73 -2.83 -37.35
C GLN A 208 -22.40 -4.29 -37.58
N ASN A 209 -22.94 -5.17 -36.74
CA ASN A 209 -22.95 -6.63 -36.92
C ASN A 209 -21.55 -7.30 -37.00
N ASN A 210 -20.47 -6.59 -36.67
CA ASN A 210 -19.14 -7.15 -36.51
C ASN A 210 -18.56 -6.73 -35.15
N LEU A 211 -18.41 -7.69 -34.23
CA LEU A 211 -17.79 -7.48 -32.92
C LEU A 211 -16.33 -7.95 -32.88
N SER A 212 -15.83 -8.59 -33.93
CA SER A 212 -14.43 -9.03 -34.01
C SER A 212 -13.53 -7.83 -34.23
N THR A 213 -12.41 -7.79 -33.51
CA THR A 213 -11.45 -6.69 -33.56
C THR A 213 -10.34 -6.98 -34.56
N SER A 214 -9.90 -5.94 -35.27
CA SER A 214 -8.76 -6.02 -36.20
C SER A 214 -7.70 -4.96 -35.92
N TYR A 215 -8.01 -4.04 -35.00
CA TYR A 215 -7.18 -2.91 -34.60
C TYR A 215 -7.17 -2.77 -33.08
N PRO A 216 -6.31 -1.90 -32.51
CA PRO A 216 -6.31 -1.60 -31.09
C PRO A 216 -7.71 -1.28 -30.58
N ALA A 217 -8.18 -2.00 -29.55
CA ALA A 217 -9.58 -1.95 -29.13
C ALA A 217 -9.77 -1.90 -27.61
N LEU A 218 -10.81 -1.17 -27.18
CA LEU A 218 -11.37 -1.27 -25.83
C LEU A 218 -12.66 -2.09 -25.82
N ILE A 219 -12.71 -3.10 -24.97
CA ILE A 219 -13.88 -3.95 -24.82
C ILE A 219 -14.82 -3.36 -23.75
N CYS A 220 -16.02 -2.95 -24.17
CA CYS A 220 -17.07 -2.29 -23.40
C CYS A 220 -18.39 -3.08 -23.43
N THR A 221 -18.31 -4.41 -23.43
CA THR A 221 -19.42 -5.36 -23.68
C THR A 221 -20.28 -5.70 -22.45
N GLY A 222 -20.35 -4.77 -21.49
CA GLY A 222 -21.08 -4.94 -20.24
C GLY A 222 -20.24 -5.58 -19.13
N ASN A 223 -20.89 -5.90 -18.03
CA ASN A 223 -20.26 -6.39 -16.82
C ASN A 223 -20.61 -7.86 -16.57
N GLU A 224 -19.67 -8.62 -16.01
CA GLU A 224 -19.88 -9.94 -15.44
C GLU A 224 -19.16 -10.05 -14.09
N SER A 225 -19.54 -11.06 -13.31
CA SER A 225 -18.89 -11.37 -12.03
C SER A 225 -17.53 -12.05 -12.21
N PHE A 226 -16.74 -12.09 -11.14
CA PHE A 226 -15.46 -12.81 -11.10
C PHE A 226 -15.69 -14.33 -11.09
N GLU A 227 -14.73 -15.09 -11.65
CA GLU A 227 -14.76 -16.56 -11.73
C GLU A 227 -15.07 -17.21 -10.38
N TRP A 228 -14.33 -16.83 -9.34
CA TRP A 228 -14.46 -17.47 -8.04
C TRP A 228 -15.84 -17.32 -7.40
N ILE A 229 -16.62 -16.29 -7.75
CA ILE A 229 -18.01 -16.18 -7.28
C ILE A 229 -18.84 -17.32 -7.87
N LYS A 230 -18.61 -17.69 -9.14
CA LYS A 230 -19.31 -18.80 -9.79
C LYS A 230 -18.99 -20.12 -9.10
N ASP A 231 -17.75 -20.26 -8.61
CA ASP A 231 -17.26 -21.46 -7.93
C ASP A 231 -17.57 -21.48 -6.41
N SER A 232 -18.06 -20.36 -5.86
CA SER A 232 -18.27 -20.19 -4.40
C SER A 232 -19.47 -20.96 -3.82
N GLY A 233 -20.40 -21.42 -4.66
CA GLY A 233 -21.67 -22.00 -4.21
C GLY A 233 -22.72 -20.97 -3.74
N LEU A 234 -22.44 -19.66 -3.84
CA LEU A 234 -23.42 -18.61 -3.59
C LEU A 234 -24.56 -18.65 -4.63
N PRO A 235 -25.80 -18.28 -4.25
CA PRO A 235 -26.88 -18.16 -5.22
C PRO A 235 -26.60 -16.97 -6.15
N ILE A 236 -26.56 -17.21 -7.46
CA ILE A 236 -26.18 -16.19 -8.46
C ILE A 236 -27.21 -16.05 -9.59
N ASP A 237 -27.22 -14.89 -10.25
CA ASP A 237 -27.93 -14.67 -11.51
C ASP A 237 -27.11 -15.14 -12.74
N GLN A 238 -27.68 -15.00 -13.94
CA GLN A 238 -27.04 -15.38 -15.20
C GLN A 238 -25.74 -14.60 -15.53
N PHE A 239 -25.46 -13.50 -14.84
CA PHE A 239 -24.23 -12.72 -14.97
C PHE A 239 -23.23 -12.99 -13.83
N GLY A 240 -23.56 -13.94 -12.95
CA GLY A 240 -22.75 -14.32 -11.78
C GLY A 240 -22.91 -13.38 -10.58
N ARG A 241 -23.91 -12.49 -10.56
CA ARG A 241 -24.15 -11.59 -9.41
C ARG A 241 -24.90 -12.32 -8.32
N VAL A 242 -24.51 -12.09 -7.06
CA VAL A 242 -25.05 -12.76 -5.89
C VAL A 242 -26.49 -12.30 -5.61
N LEU A 243 -27.40 -13.26 -5.50
CA LEU A 243 -28.82 -13.03 -5.26
C LEU A 243 -29.08 -12.70 -3.78
N THR A 244 -29.77 -11.60 -3.54
CA THR A 244 -30.13 -11.13 -2.20
C THR A 244 -31.63 -10.99 -2.00
N LYS A 245 -32.04 -10.95 -0.73
CA LYS A 245 -33.33 -10.43 -0.29
C LYS A 245 -33.35 -8.91 -0.42
N ASN A 246 -34.52 -8.29 -0.22
CA ASN A 246 -34.65 -6.84 -0.13
C ASN A 246 -34.01 -6.24 1.14
N THR A 247 -33.55 -7.06 2.08
CA THR A 247 -32.68 -6.67 3.20
C THR A 247 -31.18 -6.66 2.83
N LEU A 248 -30.84 -6.90 1.55
CA LEU A 248 -29.46 -7.06 1.04
C LEU A 248 -28.71 -8.31 1.53
N GLN A 249 -29.33 -9.11 2.39
CA GLN A 249 -28.78 -10.39 2.79
C GLN A 249 -28.81 -11.38 1.63
N VAL A 250 -27.75 -12.17 1.49
CA VAL A 250 -27.66 -13.26 0.53
C VAL A 250 -28.74 -14.29 0.84
N ILE A 251 -29.38 -14.82 -0.20
CA ILE A 251 -30.39 -15.86 -0.04
C ILE A 251 -29.76 -17.10 0.60
N ASN A 252 -30.42 -17.68 1.59
CA ASN A 252 -29.98 -18.84 2.39
C ASN A 252 -28.75 -18.60 3.31
N TYR A 253 -28.17 -17.40 3.33
CA TYR A 253 -27.01 -17.07 4.17
C TYR A 253 -27.29 -15.77 4.95
N PRO A 254 -27.95 -15.83 6.12
CA PRO A 254 -28.37 -14.64 6.87
C PRO A 254 -27.21 -13.76 7.37
N GLU A 255 -26.02 -14.31 7.55
CA GLU A 255 -24.80 -13.61 7.95
C GLU A 255 -24.06 -12.92 6.78
N LEU A 256 -24.50 -13.17 5.55
CA LEU A 256 -23.87 -12.65 4.34
C LEU A 256 -24.69 -11.53 3.71
N PHE A 257 -24.02 -10.50 3.23
CA PHE A 257 -24.59 -9.42 2.42
C PHE A 257 -23.88 -9.35 1.07
N ALA A 258 -24.60 -8.93 0.02
CA ALA A 258 -23.99 -8.59 -1.26
C ALA A 258 -24.60 -7.30 -1.80
N VAL A 259 -23.75 -6.36 -2.20
CA VAL A 259 -24.14 -5.00 -2.57
C VAL A 259 -23.37 -4.50 -3.80
N GLY A 260 -23.63 -3.26 -4.21
CA GLY A 260 -22.96 -2.69 -5.37
C GLY A 260 -23.29 -3.46 -6.65
N ASP A 261 -22.30 -3.57 -7.53
CA ASP A 261 -22.48 -4.29 -8.80
C ASP A 261 -22.40 -5.83 -8.66
N CYS A 262 -21.90 -6.35 -7.52
CA CYS A 262 -21.80 -7.80 -7.29
C CYS A 262 -23.08 -8.40 -6.71
N GLY A 263 -23.95 -7.61 -6.07
CA GLY A 263 -25.24 -8.05 -5.52
C GLY A 263 -26.44 -7.68 -6.40
N VAL A 264 -27.50 -8.48 -6.35
CA VAL A 264 -28.79 -8.15 -6.99
C VAL A 264 -29.96 -8.71 -6.18
N ILE A 265 -31.00 -7.89 -5.97
CA ILE A 265 -32.22 -8.33 -5.28
C ILE A 265 -33.01 -9.24 -6.22
N LYS A 266 -33.26 -10.48 -5.79
CA LYS A 266 -33.95 -11.51 -6.60
C LYS A 266 -35.30 -11.05 -7.13
N ASP A 267 -36.09 -10.40 -6.27
CA ASP A 267 -37.45 -9.97 -6.61
C ASP A 267 -37.52 -8.55 -7.21
N ASP A 268 -36.37 -7.86 -7.34
CA ASP A 268 -36.32 -6.48 -7.83
C ASP A 268 -35.05 -6.21 -8.64
N PHE A 269 -34.90 -6.92 -9.76
CA PHE A 269 -33.71 -6.89 -10.61
C PHE A 269 -33.38 -5.46 -11.09
N ARG A 270 -32.13 -5.04 -10.89
CA ARG A 270 -31.56 -3.81 -11.47
C ARG A 270 -30.27 -4.11 -12.22
N PRO A 271 -29.99 -3.39 -13.32
CA PRO A 271 -28.70 -3.54 -13.99
C PRO A 271 -27.58 -3.02 -13.11
N SER A 272 -26.34 -3.50 -13.34
CA SER A 272 -25.15 -2.94 -12.69
C SER A 272 -25.00 -1.47 -13.07
N SER A 273 -24.81 -0.61 -12.06
CA SER A 273 -24.64 0.84 -12.22
C SER A 273 -24.23 1.47 -10.90
N GLY A 274 -23.34 2.46 -11.00
CA GLY A 274 -22.92 3.27 -9.85
C GLY A 274 -24.08 3.92 -9.09
N VAL A 275 -25.21 4.22 -9.75
CA VAL A 275 -26.35 4.89 -9.08
C VAL A 275 -26.99 3.99 -8.03
N TRP A 276 -27.27 2.72 -8.33
CA TRP A 276 -27.85 1.81 -7.34
C TRP A 276 -26.80 1.40 -6.30
N ALA A 277 -25.53 1.24 -6.70
CA ALA A 277 -24.42 0.95 -5.79
C ALA A 277 -24.24 2.05 -4.73
N VAL A 278 -24.34 3.32 -5.11
CA VAL A 278 -24.29 4.46 -4.16
C VAL A 278 -25.51 4.46 -3.24
N ARG A 279 -26.71 4.18 -3.78
CA ARG A 279 -27.97 4.26 -3.02
C ARG A 279 -28.17 3.11 -2.04
N CYS A 280 -27.56 1.95 -2.25
CA CYS A 280 -27.65 0.84 -1.30
C CYS A 280 -26.75 0.99 -0.06
N ALA A 281 -25.92 2.05 0.03
CA ALA A 281 -25.03 2.27 1.16
C ALA A 281 -25.78 2.51 2.49
N ILE A 282 -26.80 3.37 2.50
CA ILE A 282 -27.59 3.65 3.70
C ILE A 282 -28.37 2.40 4.17
N PRO A 283 -29.11 1.69 3.28
CA PRO A 283 -29.73 0.43 3.66
C PRO A 283 -28.75 -0.61 4.22
N LEU A 284 -27.57 -0.78 3.60
CA LEU A 284 -26.55 -1.69 4.09
C LEU A 284 -26.07 -1.28 5.48
N ALA A 285 -25.67 -0.01 5.66
CA ALA A 285 -25.18 0.49 6.94
C ALA A 285 -26.19 0.23 8.07
N LYS A 286 -27.46 0.57 7.84
CA LYS A 286 -28.54 0.31 8.82
C LYS A 286 -28.72 -1.16 9.13
N ASN A 287 -28.52 -2.05 8.15
CA ASN A 287 -28.65 -3.49 8.38
C ASN A 287 -27.43 -4.07 9.10
N LEU A 288 -26.22 -3.56 8.85
CA LEU A 288 -25.03 -3.90 9.64
C LEU A 288 -25.15 -3.39 11.09
N GLU A 289 -25.62 -2.16 11.27
CA GLU A 289 -25.99 -1.57 12.58
C GLU A 289 -27.02 -2.46 13.31
N ALA A 290 -28.09 -2.85 12.61
CA ALA A 290 -29.16 -3.67 13.15
C ALA A 290 -28.71 -5.08 13.53
N MET A 291 -27.77 -5.67 12.77
CA MET A 291 -27.24 -7.02 13.00
C MET A 291 -26.51 -7.09 14.34
N ASN A 292 -25.70 -6.08 14.63
CA ASN A 292 -24.92 -5.97 15.86
C ASN A 292 -25.79 -5.91 17.13
N ILE A 293 -26.95 -5.25 17.05
CA ILE A 293 -27.88 -5.12 18.20
C ILE A 293 -29.01 -6.16 18.20
N GLY A 294 -28.97 -7.14 17.29
CA GLY A 294 -30.00 -8.18 17.18
C GLY A 294 -31.40 -7.66 16.78
N SER A 295 -31.47 -6.51 16.11
CA SER A 295 -32.74 -5.89 15.71
C SER A 295 -33.19 -6.29 14.30
N LYS A 296 -34.44 -5.96 13.94
CA LYS A 296 -35.03 -6.33 12.65
C LYS A 296 -34.39 -5.56 11.49
N PHE A 297 -33.97 -6.28 10.46
CA PHE A 297 -33.43 -5.67 9.24
C PHE A 297 -34.45 -4.83 8.47
N GLY A 298 -33.97 -3.68 7.99
CA GLY A 298 -34.69 -2.79 7.11
C GLY A 298 -34.76 -3.36 5.69
N LYS A 299 -35.95 -3.28 5.09
CA LYS A 299 -36.15 -3.60 3.67
C LYS A 299 -35.83 -2.38 2.82
N TRP A 300 -35.22 -2.61 1.67
CA TRP A 300 -34.93 -1.60 0.66
C TRP A 300 -35.57 -1.96 -0.67
N LYS A 301 -36.17 -0.95 -1.32
CA LYS A 301 -36.76 -1.07 -2.65
C LYS A 301 -36.03 -0.10 -3.59
N PRO A 302 -35.14 -0.58 -4.48
CA PRO A 302 -34.46 0.30 -5.42
C PRO A 302 -35.44 0.94 -6.40
N GLN A 303 -35.18 2.21 -6.77
CA GLN A 303 -35.91 2.86 -7.86
C GLN A 303 -35.81 2.05 -9.15
N LYS A 304 -36.89 2.02 -9.95
CA LYS A 304 -36.95 1.27 -11.22
C LYS A 304 -35.94 1.81 -12.26
N ASN A 305 -35.91 3.13 -12.42
CA ASN A 305 -35.06 3.83 -13.37
C ASN A 305 -34.04 4.70 -12.65
N ALA A 306 -32.85 4.84 -13.23
CA ALA A 306 -31.82 5.78 -12.80
C ALA A 306 -31.61 6.84 -13.87
N ILE A 307 -31.26 8.06 -13.45
CA ILE A 307 -30.78 9.10 -14.36
C ILE A 307 -29.32 8.77 -14.69
N GLN A 308 -29.00 8.77 -15.98
CA GLN A 308 -27.64 8.62 -16.49
C GLN A 308 -27.30 9.84 -17.34
N LEU A 309 -26.18 10.48 -17.02
CA LEU A 309 -25.65 11.61 -17.77
C LEU A 309 -24.45 11.11 -18.58
N LEU A 310 -24.50 11.31 -19.90
CA LEU A 310 -23.43 10.93 -20.82
C LEU A 310 -22.77 12.18 -21.36
N ASP A 311 -21.54 12.46 -20.95
CA ASP A 311 -20.81 13.64 -21.44
C ASP A 311 -20.21 13.38 -22.82
N ILE A 312 -20.44 14.31 -23.75
CA ILE A 312 -19.81 14.28 -25.07
C ILE A 312 -18.34 14.71 -24.98
N ASN A 313 -17.95 15.37 -23.89
CA ASN A 313 -16.60 15.91 -23.71
C ASN A 313 -16.14 16.69 -24.97
N SER A 314 -16.95 17.64 -25.47
CA SER A 314 -16.65 18.31 -26.74
C SER A 314 -15.34 19.14 -26.67
N SER A 315 -14.69 19.33 -27.82
CA SER A 315 -13.49 20.17 -27.98
C SER A 315 -13.78 21.67 -27.94
N LYS A 316 -15.05 22.09 -28.10
CA LYS A 316 -15.47 23.50 -27.95
C LYS A 316 -15.49 23.91 -26.47
N LYS A 317 -15.37 25.22 -26.20
CA LYS A 317 -15.30 25.82 -24.84
C LYS A 317 -16.38 25.33 -23.84
N ASP A 318 -17.53 24.86 -24.32
CA ASP A 318 -18.57 24.24 -23.50
C ASP A 318 -18.86 22.80 -23.96
N SER A 319 -18.65 21.82 -23.07
CA SER A 319 -19.11 20.45 -23.31
C SER A 319 -20.64 20.37 -23.23
N LYS A 320 -21.21 19.29 -23.77
CA LYS A 320 -22.64 18.98 -23.72
C LYS A 320 -22.82 17.54 -23.24
N ALA A 321 -23.93 17.25 -22.58
CA ALA A 321 -24.26 15.90 -22.15
C ALA A 321 -25.68 15.51 -22.53
N PHE A 322 -25.91 14.21 -22.73
CA PHE A 322 -27.23 13.61 -22.79
C PHE A 322 -27.72 13.25 -21.39
N LEU A 323 -29.04 13.32 -21.19
CA LEU A 323 -29.70 12.71 -20.05
C LEU A 323 -30.52 11.53 -20.54
N ALA A 324 -30.27 10.35 -19.96
CA ALA A 324 -31.05 9.15 -20.18
C ALA A 324 -31.81 8.77 -18.90
N TRP A 325 -33.10 8.45 -19.04
CA TRP A 325 -33.96 7.99 -17.95
C TRP A 325 -34.97 6.98 -18.48
N GLY A 326 -34.77 5.69 -18.16
CA GLY A 326 -35.55 4.61 -18.75
C GLY A 326 -35.35 4.58 -20.28
N GLY A 327 -36.44 4.65 -21.04
CA GLY A 327 -36.41 4.72 -22.51
C GLY A 327 -36.24 6.14 -23.08
N PHE A 328 -36.26 7.18 -22.24
CA PHE A 328 -36.19 8.57 -22.68
C PHE A 328 -34.75 9.07 -22.72
N ILE A 329 -34.37 9.75 -23.81
CA ILE A 329 -33.07 10.38 -23.98
C ILE A 329 -33.28 11.81 -24.46
N ILE A 330 -32.73 12.79 -23.74
CA ILE A 330 -32.80 14.21 -24.08
C ILE A 330 -31.40 14.82 -24.19
N GLY A 331 -31.26 15.88 -24.99
CA GLY A 331 -30.00 16.58 -25.23
C GLY A 331 -29.38 16.27 -26.60
N PRO A 332 -28.12 16.68 -26.82
CA PRO A 332 -27.18 17.06 -25.77
C PRO A 332 -27.24 18.56 -25.41
N TYR A 333 -27.17 18.89 -24.10
CA TYR A 333 -27.21 20.27 -23.60
C TYR A 333 -26.02 20.59 -22.68
N SER A 334 -25.55 21.85 -22.69
CA SER A 334 -24.39 22.29 -21.89
C SER A 334 -24.67 22.28 -20.39
N PHE A 335 -25.88 22.66 -19.96
CA PHE A 335 -26.24 22.63 -18.54
C PHE A 335 -26.24 21.20 -17.95
N LEU A 336 -26.49 20.16 -18.77
CA LEU A 336 -26.43 18.77 -18.34
C LEU A 336 -24.98 18.31 -18.08
N SER A 337 -24.01 18.78 -18.87
CA SER A 337 -22.58 18.50 -18.62
C SER A 337 -22.11 19.21 -17.34
N ARG A 338 -22.53 20.46 -17.13
CA ARG A 338 -22.28 21.18 -15.86
C ARG A 338 -22.91 20.47 -14.66
N LEU A 339 -24.14 19.98 -14.80
CA LEU A 339 -24.81 19.18 -13.77
C LEU A 339 -24.05 17.89 -13.46
N LYS A 340 -23.58 17.17 -14.48
CA LYS A 340 -22.76 15.96 -14.30
C LYS A 340 -21.48 16.28 -13.53
N ASP A 341 -20.74 17.30 -13.98
CA ASP A 341 -19.51 17.75 -13.32
C ASP A 341 -19.77 18.09 -11.84
N LEU A 342 -20.85 18.81 -11.55
CA LEU A 342 -21.25 19.16 -10.18
C LEU A 342 -21.59 17.92 -9.35
N ILE A 343 -22.38 16.98 -9.88
CA ILE A 343 -22.74 15.74 -9.16
C ILE A 343 -21.49 14.92 -8.84
N ASP A 344 -20.62 14.76 -9.84
CA ASP A 344 -19.43 13.93 -9.75
C ASP A 344 -18.40 14.54 -8.79
N ARG A 345 -18.11 15.84 -8.91
CA ARG A 345 -17.22 16.56 -7.97
C ARG A 345 -17.79 16.58 -6.56
N ASN A 346 -19.11 16.78 -6.39
CA ASN A 346 -19.75 16.71 -5.07
C ASN A 346 -19.74 15.29 -4.49
N PHE A 347 -19.65 14.25 -5.31
CA PHE A 347 -19.50 12.90 -4.80
C PHE A 347 -18.09 12.68 -4.25
N ILE A 348 -17.06 13.00 -5.04
CA ILE A 348 -15.67 12.85 -4.65
C ILE A 348 -15.29 13.75 -3.48
N SER A 349 -15.77 15.00 -3.44
CA SER A 349 -15.46 15.94 -2.36
C SER A 349 -15.86 15.46 -0.96
N LYS A 350 -16.85 14.56 -0.86
CA LYS A 350 -17.22 13.92 0.41
C LYS A 350 -16.10 13.08 1.01
N PHE A 351 -15.24 12.53 0.17
CA PHE A 351 -14.07 11.74 0.58
C PHE A 351 -12.82 12.61 0.76
N HIS A 352 -12.89 13.90 0.40
CA HIS A 352 -11.89 14.92 0.74
C HIS A 352 -12.23 15.69 2.03
N PHE A 353 -13.51 15.82 2.39
CA PHE A 353 -13.97 16.42 3.65
C PHE A 353 -13.37 15.74 4.91
N SER A 354 -12.95 14.48 4.75
CA SER A 354 -12.13 13.75 5.71
C SER A 354 -10.80 14.43 6.07
N ASN A 355 -10.32 15.40 5.29
CA ASN A 355 -9.10 16.17 5.55
C ASN A 355 -9.35 17.45 6.39
N ASP A 356 -10.58 17.94 6.49
CA ASP A 356 -10.90 19.15 7.28
C ASP A 356 -11.29 18.81 8.72
N LEU A 357 -12.04 17.71 8.92
CA LEU A 357 -12.28 17.12 10.25
C LEU A 357 -10.98 16.76 10.96
N THR A 358 -9.93 16.40 10.20
CA THR A 358 -8.60 16.16 10.74
C THR A 358 -7.93 17.46 11.19
N SER A 359 -8.13 18.60 10.51
CA SER A 359 -7.56 19.86 10.99
C SER A 359 -8.17 20.34 12.32
N GLU A 360 -9.50 20.26 12.50
CA GLU A 360 -10.16 20.72 13.74
C GLU A 360 -10.13 19.68 14.88
N MET A 361 -10.14 18.37 14.60
CA MET A 361 -9.97 17.34 15.64
C MET A 361 -8.52 17.16 16.08
N PHE A 362 -7.53 17.41 15.21
CA PHE A 362 -6.11 17.26 15.54
C PHE A 362 -5.42 18.59 15.91
N SER A 363 -5.97 19.77 15.61
CA SER A 363 -5.39 21.05 16.10
C SER A 363 -5.40 21.20 17.62
N LYS A 364 -6.16 20.35 18.33
CA LYS A 364 -6.21 20.28 19.80
C LYS A 364 -5.54 19.04 20.41
N ARG A 365 -4.94 18.15 19.62
CA ARG A 365 -4.16 17.02 20.14
C ARG A 365 -2.67 17.35 20.11
N GLU A 366 -1.99 17.06 21.22
CA GLU A 366 -0.53 16.89 21.24
C GLU A 366 -0.09 16.03 20.05
N MET A 367 1.11 16.27 19.49
CA MET A 367 1.67 15.48 18.39
C MET A 367 1.37 13.99 18.61
N ILE A 368 0.74 13.34 17.61
CA ILE A 368 0.46 11.90 17.68
C ILE A 368 1.79 11.19 17.91
N GLU A 369 1.89 10.40 18.99
CA GLU A 369 3.06 9.58 19.25
C GLU A 369 3.29 8.65 18.06
N CYS A 370 4.48 8.72 17.45
CA CYS A 370 4.78 7.91 16.28
C CYS A 370 4.92 6.43 16.66
N ARG A 371 4.52 5.55 15.74
CA ARG A 371 4.62 4.09 15.86
C ARG A 371 5.94 3.56 15.26
N GLY A 372 6.15 2.24 15.30
CA GLY A 372 7.39 1.63 14.78
C GLY A 372 8.63 2.04 15.58
N CYS A 373 9.77 2.16 14.90
CA CYS A 373 11.03 2.55 15.54
C CYS A 373 11.01 3.96 16.18
N ALA A 374 10.15 4.86 15.71
CA ALA A 374 10.01 6.21 16.29
C ALA A 374 9.39 6.20 17.70
N ALA A 375 8.84 5.07 18.15
CA ALA A 375 8.36 4.87 19.52
C ALA A 375 9.47 4.46 20.51
N LYS A 376 10.72 4.23 20.05
CA LYS A 376 11.86 3.85 20.91
C LYS A 376 12.24 5.00 21.87
N LEU A 377 12.83 4.65 23.02
CA LEU A 377 13.38 5.62 23.95
C LEU A 377 14.53 6.39 23.28
N ALA A 378 14.62 7.69 23.55
CA ALA A 378 15.71 8.53 23.03
C ALA A 378 17.11 8.04 23.45
N TYR A 379 18.11 8.26 22.58
CA TYR A 379 19.50 7.84 22.76
C TYR A 379 20.13 8.33 24.08
N SER A 380 19.97 9.62 24.41
CA SER A 380 20.61 10.23 25.58
C SER A 380 20.18 9.61 26.93
N PRO A 381 18.87 9.47 27.22
CA PRO A 381 18.39 8.72 28.40
C PRO A 381 18.89 7.27 28.46
N LEU A 382 18.89 6.56 27.32
CA LEU A 382 19.34 5.18 27.23
C LEU A 382 20.83 5.04 27.56
N LYS A 383 21.70 5.79 26.87
CA LYS A 383 23.16 5.78 27.09
C LYS A 383 23.54 6.15 28.52
N LYS A 384 22.86 7.16 29.11
CA LYS A 384 23.08 7.55 30.51
C LYS A 384 22.71 6.43 31.49
N THR A 385 21.66 5.67 31.20
CA THR A 385 21.20 4.57 32.04
C THR A 385 22.15 3.37 31.95
N LEU A 386 22.53 2.97 30.73
CA LEU A 386 23.50 1.88 30.51
C LEU A 386 24.85 2.17 31.19
N LYS A 387 25.35 3.41 31.14
CA LYS A 387 26.58 3.80 31.86
C LYS A 387 26.49 3.71 33.39
N LYS A 388 25.28 3.82 33.97
CA LYS A 388 25.09 3.67 35.42
C LYS A 388 25.10 2.20 35.84
N LEU A 389 24.70 1.32 34.94
CA LEU A 389 24.82 -0.13 35.13
C LEU A 389 26.30 -0.45 34.91
N ASN A 390 27.01 -0.86 35.97
CA ASN A 390 28.43 -1.23 35.93
C ASN A 390 28.64 -2.57 35.18
N LEU A 391 28.09 -2.68 33.98
CA LEU A 391 28.28 -3.81 33.09
C LEU A 391 29.76 -3.83 32.70
N LYS A 392 30.40 -5.00 32.79
CA LYS A 392 31.77 -5.19 32.28
C LYS A 392 31.70 -5.05 30.76
N GLU A 393 31.96 -3.84 30.29
CA GLU A 393 31.87 -3.38 28.89
C GLU A 393 30.46 -3.58 28.29
N PRO A 394 29.68 -2.50 28.06
CA PRO A 394 28.43 -2.65 27.31
C PRO A 394 28.77 -3.22 25.92
N PRO A 395 28.01 -4.22 25.42
CA PRO A 395 28.27 -4.79 24.10
C PRO A 395 28.22 -3.68 23.04
N GLU A 396 29.20 -3.65 22.13
CA GLU A 396 29.26 -2.66 21.04
C GLU A 396 28.22 -2.96 19.95
N ASP A 397 27.85 -4.23 19.79
CA ASP A 397 26.92 -4.73 18.78
C ASP A 397 25.53 -5.03 19.36
N ASP A 398 24.49 -4.85 18.54
CA ASP A 398 23.09 -5.11 18.90
C ASP A 398 22.76 -6.60 18.92
N SER A 399 23.64 -7.43 18.35
CA SER A 399 23.63 -8.87 18.53
C SER A 399 24.93 -9.35 19.17
N ILE A 400 24.83 -10.35 20.05
CA ILE A 400 25.96 -10.81 20.88
C ILE A 400 26.31 -12.26 20.52
N ASP A 401 27.60 -12.54 20.35
CA ASP A 401 28.15 -13.90 20.31
C ASP A 401 27.96 -14.56 21.68
N ILE A 402 27.10 -15.58 21.73
CA ILE A 402 26.83 -16.37 22.94
C ILE A 402 27.62 -17.69 23.00
N GLY A 403 28.53 -17.91 22.06
CA GLY A 403 29.51 -18.99 22.06
C GLY A 403 29.48 -19.87 20.80
N LEU A 404 30.44 -20.79 20.76
CA LEU A 404 30.57 -21.81 19.73
C LEU A 404 29.60 -22.98 19.99
N LEU A 405 28.81 -23.31 18.97
CA LEU A 405 28.07 -24.57 18.90
C LEU A 405 29.03 -25.73 18.67
N ILE A 406 28.64 -26.93 19.11
CA ILE A 406 29.40 -28.20 18.93
C ILE A 406 29.75 -28.46 17.45
N SER A 407 29.05 -27.82 16.50
CA SER A 407 29.28 -27.92 15.07
C SER A 407 30.22 -26.85 14.49
N GLY A 408 30.93 -26.07 15.32
CA GLY A 408 31.82 -25.04 14.80
C GLY A 408 31.10 -23.85 14.17
N LYS A 409 30.09 -23.35 14.87
CA LYS A 409 29.31 -22.19 14.44
C LYS A 409 29.15 -21.23 15.60
N THR A 410 29.26 -19.95 15.34
CA THR A 410 28.99 -18.92 16.34
C THR A 410 27.50 -18.65 16.39
N LEU A 411 26.91 -18.69 17.58
CA LEU A 411 25.51 -18.35 17.81
C LEU A 411 25.41 -16.87 18.20
N ILE A 412 24.60 -16.12 17.47
CA ILE A 412 24.31 -14.70 17.75
C ILE A 412 22.82 -14.49 18.03
N GLN A 413 22.51 -13.53 18.90
CA GLN A 413 21.14 -13.25 19.32
C GLN A 413 20.85 -11.76 19.36
N SER A 414 19.67 -11.35 18.87
CA SER A 414 19.12 -9.99 18.98
C SER A 414 17.67 -10.01 19.48
N VAL A 415 17.20 -8.89 20.00
CA VAL A 415 15.78 -8.64 20.34
C VAL A 415 15.34 -7.28 19.84
N ASP A 416 14.22 -7.23 19.12
CA ASP A 416 13.57 -5.97 18.74
C ASP A 416 12.04 -6.09 18.74
N GLY A 417 11.35 -4.96 18.83
CA GLY A 417 9.89 -4.90 18.86
C GLY A 417 9.33 -3.49 18.68
N PHE A 418 8.10 -3.42 18.19
CA PHE A 418 7.38 -2.16 18.05
C PHE A 418 5.86 -2.31 18.04
N PRO A 419 5.10 -1.24 18.34
CA PRO A 419 3.65 -1.17 18.10
C PRO A 419 3.32 -1.18 16.61
N SER A 420 2.23 -1.85 16.23
CA SER A 420 1.77 -1.98 14.84
C SER A 420 1.77 -0.65 14.09
N LEU A 421 2.44 -0.63 12.92
CA LEU A 421 2.48 0.49 11.99
C LEU A 421 1.23 0.61 11.13
N VAL A 422 0.58 -0.52 10.87
CA VAL A 422 -0.62 -0.63 10.03
C VAL A 422 -1.61 -1.57 10.69
N SER A 423 -2.89 -1.44 10.32
CA SER A 423 -3.97 -2.24 10.90
C SER A 423 -4.07 -3.68 10.36
N ASP A 424 -3.14 -4.11 9.50
CA ASP A 424 -3.09 -5.45 8.93
C ASP A 424 -2.17 -6.34 9.78
N PRO A 425 -2.71 -7.25 10.63
CA PRO A 425 -1.89 -7.96 11.61
C PRO A 425 -0.86 -8.91 10.97
N TRP A 426 -1.18 -9.51 9.83
CA TRP A 426 -0.23 -10.37 9.10
C TRP A 426 0.93 -9.56 8.53
N LEU A 427 0.65 -8.40 7.94
CA LEU A 427 1.70 -7.51 7.46
C LEU A 427 2.55 -6.98 8.62
N THR A 428 1.94 -6.62 9.76
CA THR A 428 2.68 -6.27 10.98
C THR A 428 3.66 -7.36 11.38
N GLY A 429 3.23 -8.63 11.45
CA GLY A 429 4.11 -9.75 11.81
C GLY A 429 5.29 -9.92 10.86
N ARG A 430 5.09 -9.72 9.56
CA ARG A 430 6.16 -9.75 8.56
C ARG A 430 7.15 -8.60 8.70
N LEU A 431 6.65 -7.36 8.84
CA LEU A 431 7.50 -6.18 9.02
C LEU A 431 8.32 -6.28 10.31
N LEU A 432 7.70 -6.72 11.40
CA LEU A 432 8.40 -6.98 12.67
C LEU A 432 9.52 -7.99 12.47
N THR A 433 9.25 -9.10 11.78
CA THR A 433 10.26 -10.14 11.56
C THR A 433 11.45 -9.63 10.76
N PHE A 434 11.23 -8.93 9.66
CA PHE A 434 12.34 -8.38 8.87
C PHE A 434 13.13 -7.31 9.61
N HIS A 435 12.46 -6.55 10.48
CA HIS A 435 13.15 -5.62 11.36
C HIS A 435 13.98 -6.32 12.43
N SER A 436 13.40 -7.27 13.17
CA SER A 436 14.15 -7.99 14.22
C SER A 436 15.25 -8.90 13.68
N CYS A 437 15.24 -9.23 12.38
CA CYS A 437 16.32 -9.97 11.73
C CYS A 437 17.47 -9.06 11.26
N SER A 438 17.31 -7.73 11.21
CA SER A 438 18.30 -6.87 10.56
C SER A 438 19.63 -6.80 11.30
N ASP A 439 19.65 -6.86 12.64
CA ASP A 439 20.89 -6.96 13.42
C ASP A 439 21.68 -8.23 13.07
N ILE A 440 20.98 -9.37 12.93
CA ILE A 440 21.61 -10.65 12.57
C ILE A 440 22.19 -10.57 11.16
N TRP A 441 21.47 -9.95 10.22
CA TRP A 441 21.97 -9.73 8.87
C TRP A 441 23.15 -8.75 8.83
N ALA A 442 23.12 -7.71 9.70
CA ALA A 442 24.20 -6.75 9.81
C ALA A 442 25.51 -7.39 10.27
N CYS A 443 25.43 -8.46 11.08
CA CYS A 443 26.60 -9.26 11.49
C CYS A 443 27.07 -10.29 10.45
N GLY A 444 26.43 -10.37 9.27
CA GLY A 444 26.71 -11.41 8.27
C GLY A 444 26.10 -12.78 8.61
N GLY A 445 25.20 -12.83 9.59
CA GLY A 445 24.62 -14.06 10.10
C GLY A 445 23.38 -14.55 9.34
N SER A 446 23.19 -15.86 9.37
CA SER A 446 21.98 -16.53 8.89
C SER A 446 21.00 -16.76 10.04
N VAL A 447 19.78 -16.26 9.94
CA VAL A 447 18.74 -16.45 10.96
C VAL A 447 18.27 -17.91 10.99
N ILE A 448 18.19 -18.50 12.18
CA ILE A 448 17.78 -19.91 12.36
C ILE A 448 16.47 -20.07 13.14
N SER A 449 16.18 -19.18 14.08
CA SER A 449 14.96 -19.26 14.88
C SER A 449 14.55 -17.93 15.48
N ALA A 450 13.28 -17.83 15.87
CA ALA A 450 12.78 -16.71 16.65
C ALA A 450 11.74 -17.14 17.70
N GLN A 451 11.63 -16.36 18.76
CA GLN A 451 10.56 -16.43 19.76
C GLN A 451 9.81 -15.10 19.81
N SER A 452 8.48 -15.15 19.87
CA SER A 452 7.63 -13.95 19.82
C SER A 452 7.00 -13.60 21.16
N VAL A 453 6.94 -12.32 21.51
CA VAL A 453 6.02 -11.81 22.54
C VAL A 453 4.99 -10.93 21.86
N VAL A 454 3.70 -11.28 21.96
CA VAL A 454 2.60 -10.57 21.28
C VAL A 454 1.61 -10.05 22.32
N LYS A 455 1.42 -8.74 22.36
CA LYS A 455 0.39 -8.08 23.16
C LYS A 455 -0.82 -7.80 22.29
N LEU A 456 -1.98 -8.31 22.70
CA LEU A 456 -3.25 -8.20 21.96
C LEU A 456 -4.19 -7.19 22.62
N PRO A 457 -5.09 -6.55 21.85
CA PRO A 457 -6.17 -5.74 22.41
C PRO A 457 -7.11 -6.56 23.30
N SER A 458 -7.79 -5.89 24.22
CA SER A 458 -8.81 -6.52 25.08
C SER A 458 -10.13 -6.72 24.32
N LEU A 459 -10.21 -7.80 23.55
CA LEU A 459 -11.38 -8.20 22.74
C LEU A 459 -11.89 -9.59 23.16
N ALA A 460 -12.98 -10.05 22.54
CA ALA A 460 -13.45 -11.43 22.70
C ALA A 460 -12.36 -12.44 22.29
N ASN A 461 -12.30 -13.57 22.99
CA ASN A 461 -11.21 -14.56 22.87
C ASN A 461 -11.02 -15.09 21.44
N ASP A 462 -12.11 -15.25 20.71
CA ASP A 462 -12.15 -15.71 19.32
C ASP A 462 -11.57 -14.67 18.34
N VAL A 463 -11.84 -13.38 18.57
CA VAL A 463 -11.23 -12.26 17.83
C VAL A 463 -9.75 -12.15 18.17
N GLN A 464 -9.38 -12.28 19.45
CA GLN A 464 -7.98 -12.32 19.86
C GLN A 464 -7.23 -13.49 19.22
N GLN A 465 -7.86 -14.66 19.13
CA GLN A 465 -7.30 -15.83 18.45
C GLN A 465 -7.03 -15.55 16.96
N GLU A 466 -7.97 -14.93 16.24
CA GLU A 466 -7.79 -14.56 14.84
C GLU A 466 -6.65 -13.54 14.67
N LEU A 467 -6.60 -12.49 15.51
CA LEU A 467 -5.51 -11.51 15.47
C LEU A 467 -4.16 -12.16 15.73
N LEU A 468 -4.07 -13.03 16.74
CA LEU A 468 -2.86 -13.77 17.07
C LEU A 468 -2.43 -14.66 15.91
N PHE A 469 -3.36 -15.42 15.32
CA PHE A 469 -3.10 -16.27 14.16
C PHE A 469 -2.51 -15.45 13.01
N GLN A 470 -3.13 -14.33 12.64
CA GLN A 470 -2.63 -13.47 11.57
C GLN A 470 -1.22 -12.94 11.85
N VAL A 471 -0.94 -12.47 13.07
CA VAL A 471 0.41 -11.98 13.46
C VAL A 471 1.44 -13.10 13.39
N LEU A 472 1.16 -14.25 13.99
CA LEU A 472 2.09 -15.39 14.02
C LEU A 472 2.33 -15.98 12.64
N GLU A 473 1.31 -16.05 11.77
CA GLU A 473 1.50 -16.45 10.37
C GLU A 473 2.28 -15.40 9.58
N GLY A 474 2.11 -14.12 9.90
CA GLY A 474 2.97 -13.05 9.40
C GLY A 474 4.44 -13.32 9.73
N ILE A 475 4.72 -13.58 11.00
CA ILE A 475 6.07 -13.90 11.48
C ILE A 475 6.61 -15.17 10.82
N ASN A 476 5.84 -16.25 10.87
CA ASN A 476 6.21 -17.55 10.34
C ASN A 476 6.49 -17.49 8.83
N SER A 477 5.67 -16.78 8.06
CA SER A 477 5.86 -16.62 6.62
C SER A 477 7.12 -15.83 6.27
N ALA A 478 7.52 -14.86 7.10
CA ALA A 478 8.76 -14.11 6.92
C ALA A 478 10.01 -14.92 7.32
N LEU A 479 9.94 -15.71 8.41
CA LEU A 479 11.01 -16.60 8.84
C LEU A 479 11.25 -17.75 7.86
N THR A 480 10.17 -18.37 7.37
CA THR A 480 10.24 -19.52 6.45
C THR A 480 10.97 -19.15 5.16
N MET A 481 10.79 -17.92 4.65
CA MET A 481 11.47 -17.44 3.45
C MET A 481 13.00 -17.51 3.53
N GLN A 482 13.57 -17.42 4.72
CA GLN A 482 15.01 -17.45 4.96
C GLN A 482 15.46 -18.77 5.65
N GLY A 483 14.59 -19.77 5.71
CA GLY A 483 14.89 -21.08 6.32
C GLY A 483 14.85 -21.10 7.85
N ALA A 484 14.35 -20.05 8.50
CA ALA A 484 14.25 -19.94 9.95
C ALA A 484 12.91 -20.49 10.49
N LYS A 485 12.85 -20.76 11.80
CA LYS A 485 11.65 -21.30 12.46
C LYS A 485 11.14 -20.40 13.59
N LEU A 486 9.82 -20.24 13.69
CA LEU A 486 9.19 -19.75 14.90
C LEU A 486 9.15 -20.90 15.92
N ILE A 487 9.87 -20.78 17.04
CA ILE A 487 10.07 -21.88 18.01
C ILE A 487 9.32 -21.70 19.33
N GLY A 488 8.51 -20.65 19.46
CA GLY A 488 7.68 -20.42 20.64
C GLY A 488 7.43 -18.94 20.89
N GLY A 489 6.85 -18.64 22.06
CA GLY A 489 6.52 -17.28 22.43
C GLY A 489 5.56 -17.16 23.60
N HIS A 490 5.24 -15.93 23.97
CA HIS A 490 4.26 -15.58 24.99
C HIS A 490 3.28 -14.52 24.48
N THR A 491 2.10 -14.47 25.11
CA THR A 491 1.08 -13.47 24.80
C THR A 491 0.73 -12.65 26.03
N LEU A 492 0.44 -11.37 25.81
CA LEU A 492 -0.05 -10.44 26.81
C LEU A 492 -1.37 -9.82 26.33
N GLN A 493 -2.17 -9.30 27.26
CA GLN A 493 -3.35 -8.51 26.92
C GLN A 493 -3.15 -7.06 27.31
N SER A 494 -3.56 -6.14 26.43
CA SER A 494 -3.58 -4.71 26.71
C SER A 494 -4.61 -4.37 27.79
N ILE A 495 -4.21 -3.49 28.72
CA ILE A 495 -5.06 -2.98 29.80
C ILE A 495 -5.73 -1.65 29.39
N LYS A 496 -5.22 -0.98 28.35
CA LYS A 496 -5.76 0.29 27.83
C LYS A 496 -6.60 0.02 26.59
N ALA A 497 -7.83 0.53 26.58
CA ALA A 497 -8.63 0.64 25.37
C ALA A 497 -8.20 1.90 24.61
N SER A 498 -7.94 1.77 23.30
CA SER A 498 -7.69 2.91 22.42
C SER A 498 -8.95 3.33 21.67
N ASP A 499 -8.95 4.56 21.16
CA ASP A 499 -9.98 5.06 20.25
C ASP A 499 -9.75 4.63 18.78
N GLU A 500 -8.72 3.84 18.49
CA GLU A 500 -8.31 3.46 17.13
C GLU A 500 -8.88 2.10 16.70
N SER A 501 -8.51 1.63 15.51
CA SER A 501 -8.78 0.23 15.15
C SER A 501 -8.04 -0.69 16.11
N SER A 502 -8.72 -1.70 16.65
CA SER A 502 -8.14 -2.62 17.64
C SER A 502 -6.90 -3.35 17.14
N SER A 503 -6.74 -3.55 15.82
CA SER A 503 -5.52 -4.14 15.25
C SER A 503 -4.29 -3.25 15.41
N LEU A 504 -4.45 -1.93 15.55
CA LEU A 504 -3.33 -1.00 15.80
C LEU A 504 -2.85 -1.04 17.26
N GLU A 505 -3.60 -1.63 18.19
CA GLU A 505 -3.17 -1.84 19.58
C GLU A 505 -2.20 -3.02 19.74
N ILE A 506 -1.97 -3.80 18.67
CA ILE A 506 -1.04 -4.93 18.71
C ILE A 506 0.37 -4.38 18.86
N GLU A 507 1.04 -4.77 19.94
CA GLU A 507 2.48 -4.56 20.16
C GLU A 507 3.15 -5.92 20.12
N SER A 508 4.32 -6.01 19.48
CA SER A 508 5.00 -7.30 19.35
C SER A 508 6.51 -7.11 19.33
N SER A 509 7.21 -8.10 19.90
CA SER A 509 8.66 -8.19 19.87
C SER A 509 9.09 -9.61 19.51
N LEU A 510 10.28 -9.71 18.91
CA LEU A 510 10.91 -10.98 18.56
C LEU A 510 12.32 -11.02 19.14
N THR A 511 12.64 -12.11 19.81
CA THR A 511 14.03 -12.53 20.01
C THR A 511 14.41 -13.42 18.84
N VAL A 512 15.46 -13.05 18.12
CA VAL A 512 15.93 -13.73 16.91
C VAL A 512 17.32 -14.31 17.16
N ASN A 513 17.51 -15.56 16.77
CA ASN A 513 18.80 -16.25 16.85
C ASN A 513 19.33 -16.49 15.45
N GLY A 514 20.60 -16.18 15.24
CA GLY A 514 21.33 -16.43 14.00
C GLY A 514 22.61 -17.22 14.24
N ILE A 515 23.18 -17.73 13.16
CA ILE A 515 24.46 -18.42 13.17
C ILE A 515 25.42 -17.81 12.15
N ILE A 516 26.70 -17.88 12.46
CA ILE A 516 27.80 -17.59 11.55
C ILE A 516 28.66 -18.84 11.50
N ASP A 517 28.94 -19.31 10.29
CA ASP A 517 29.81 -20.48 10.10
C ASP A 517 31.27 -20.13 10.45
N GLU A 518 32.03 -21.09 10.96
CA GLU A 518 33.45 -20.92 11.36
C GLU A 518 34.35 -20.23 10.32
N ASN A 519 34.07 -20.45 9.03
CA ASN A 519 34.85 -19.89 7.92
C ASN A 519 34.22 -18.62 7.31
N ALA A 520 33.07 -18.19 7.82
CA ALA A 520 32.42 -16.96 7.38
C ALA A 520 32.90 -15.78 8.23
N ASN A 521 32.96 -14.60 7.61
CA ASN A 521 33.37 -13.39 8.31
C ASN A 521 32.24 -12.86 9.18
N PHE A 522 32.56 -12.57 10.45
CA PHE A 522 31.70 -11.72 11.28
C PHE A 522 31.83 -10.26 10.81
N TRP A 523 30.71 -9.61 10.50
CA TRP A 523 30.70 -8.21 10.11
C TRP A 523 30.46 -7.34 11.34
N SER A 524 31.52 -6.84 11.97
CA SER A 524 31.39 -5.95 13.12
C SER A 524 30.96 -4.53 12.71
N LYS A 525 30.49 -3.73 13.67
CA LYS A 525 30.25 -2.29 13.47
C LYS A 525 31.55 -1.51 13.22
N GLY A 526 32.68 -2.00 13.74
CA GLY A 526 34.01 -1.41 13.58
C GLY A 526 34.81 -2.01 12.41
N GLY A 527 35.97 -1.43 12.09
CA GLY A 527 36.92 -2.01 11.13
C GLY A 527 37.03 -1.27 9.80
N MET A 528 36.38 -0.10 9.68
CA MET A 528 36.49 0.74 8.49
C MET A 528 37.94 1.10 8.16
N LYS A 529 38.29 1.07 6.87
CA LYS A 529 39.63 1.40 6.38
C LYS A 529 39.59 2.64 5.50
N LYS A 530 40.68 3.41 5.50
CA LYS A 530 40.85 4.55 4.59
C LYS A 530 40.69 4.08 3.14
N GLY A 531 39.85 4.75 2.37
CA GLY A 531 39.52 4.40 0.98
C GLY A 531 38.32 3.48 0.80
N ASP A 532 37.74 2.94 1.90
CA ASP A 532 36.51 2.18 1.81
C ASP A 532 35.36 3.03 1.25
N GLN A 533 34.46 2.39 0.52
CA GLN A 533 33.22 2.97 0.03
C GLN A 533 32.09 2.64 1.01
N ILE A 534 31.24 3.63 1.28
CA ILE A 534 30.03 3.45 2.09
C ILE A 534 28.86 3.19 1.15
N LEU A 535 28.24 2.01 1.27
CA LEU A 535 27.11 1.58 0.45
C LEU A 535 25.84 1.41 1.29
N ILE A 536 24.68 1.68 0.70
CA ILE A 536 23.36 1.53 1.32
C ILE A 536 22.45 0.62 0.48
N SER A 537 21.66 -0.26 1.11
CA SER A 537 20.88 -1.29 0.41
C SER A 537 19.47 -0.90 -0.02
N ARG A 538 18.91 0.19 0.53
CA ARG A 538 17.57 0.70 0.18
C ARG A 538 17.41 2.18 0.59
N PRO A 539 16.39 2.88 0.08
CA PRO A 539 16.16 4.29 0.39
C PRO A 539 15.79 4.57 1.85
N LEU A 540 16.08 5.78 2.31
CA LEU A 540 15.67 6.35 3.61
C LEU A 540 14.32 7.08 3.53
N GLY A 541 13.77 7.43 4.70
CA GLY A 541 12.61 8.32 4.84
C GLY A 541 11.34 7.64 5.37
N THR A 542 11.43 6.41 5.88
CA THR A 542 10.26 5.71 6.43
C THR A 542 9.68 6.46 7.64
N GLY A 543 10.50 7.05 8.52
CA GLY A 543 10.03 7.80 9.68
C GLY A 543 9.23 9.05 9.29
N VAL A 544 9.72 9.82 8.32
CA VAL A 544 8.99 10.98 7.75
C VAL A 544 7.66 10.54 7.14
N ILE A 545 7.67 9.50 6.30
CA ILE A 545 6.46 9.02 5.62
C ILE A 545 5.43 8.54 6.63
N PHE A 546 5.83 7.75 7.64
CA PHE A 546 4.88 7.26 8.65
C PHE A 546 4.37 8.39 9.55
N SER A 547 5.18 9.40 9.87
CA SER A 547 4.73 10.61 10.56
C SER A 547 3.62 11.31 9.77
N ALA A 548 3.83 11.54 8.48
CA ALA A 548 2.80 12.12 7.62
C ALA A 548 1.58 11.21 7.41
N PHE A 549 1.79 9.88 7.33
CA PHE A 549 0.73 8.89 7.13
C PHE A 549 -0.23 8.86 8.32
N MET A 550 0.30 8.92 9.55
CA MET A 550 -0.51 9.00 10.77
C MET A 550 -1.36 10.28 10.82
N ASN A 551 -0.98 11.31 10.07
CA ASN A 551 -1.73 12.56 9.91
C ASN A 551 -2.62 12.60 8.65
N ALA A 552 -2.75 11.49 7.91
CA ALA A 552 -3.48 11.39 6.64
C ALA A 552 -2.96 12.35 5.54
N GLN A 553 -1.65 12.64 5.51
CA GLN A 553 -1.03 13.60 4.58
C GLN A 553 -0.18 12.94 3.48
N VAL A 554 -0.21 11.61 3.40
CA VAL A 554 0.56 10.83 2.42
C VAL A 554 -0.34 10.37 1.29
N ARG A 555 0.13 10.51 0.05
CA ARG A 555 -0.60 9.99 -1.12
C ARG A 555 -0.64 8.46 -1.06
N PRO A 556 -1.76 7.79 -1.39
CA PRO A 556 -1.92 6.34 -1.22
C PRO A 556 -0.82 5.49 -1.87
N HIS A 557 -0.37 5.88 -3.07
CA HIS A 557 0.66 5.14 -3.80
C HIS A 557 2.04 5.20 -3.13
N ILE A 558 2.34 6.26 -2.36
CA ILE A 558 3.61 6.40 -1.64
C ILE A 558 3.64 5.39 -0.50
N ILE A 559 2.60 5.36 0.34
CA ILE A 559 2.54 4.41 1.47
C ILE A 559 2.47 2.96 0.99
N ASP A 560 1.74 2.66 -0.08
CA ASP A 560 1.70 1.31 -0.64
C ASP A 560 3.07 0.86 -1.17
N PHE A 561 3.81 1.77 -1.81
CA PHE A 561 5.17 1.49 -2.28
C PHE A 561 6.13 1.23 -1.11
N VAL A 562 6.11 2.10 -0.09
CA VAL A 562 6.98 1.99 1.09
C VAL A 562 6.69 0.70 1.85
N LEU A 563 5.42 0.36 2.09
CA LEU A 563 5.03 -0.91 2.72
C LEU A 563 5.48 -2.13 1.90
N LYS A 564 5.42 -2.04 0.57
CA LYS A 564 5.91 -3.10 -0.32
C LYS A 564 7.44 -3.27 -0.21
N GLU A 565 8.20 -2.19 -0.16
CA GLU A 565 9.67 -2.24 0.01
C GLU A 565 10.07 -2.74 1.39
N MET A 566 9.41 -2.26 2.46
CA MET A 566 9.65 -2.74 3.83
C MET A 566 9.32 -4.23 4.00
N ASN A 567 8.35 -4.75 3.25
CA ASN A 567 7.98 -6.16 3.24
C ASN A 567 8.90 -7.05 2.38
N LYS A 568 10.10 -6.57 2.00
CA LYS A 568 11.16 -7.37 1.37
C LYS A 568 12.26 -7.68 2.36
N SER A 569 12.59 -8.97 2.46
CA SER A 569 13.73 -9.45 3.24
C SER A 569 15.07 -8.99 2.66
N GLN A 570 16.09 -8.82 3.51
CA GLN A 570 17.47 -8.51 3.12
C GLN A 570 18.41 -9.70 3.32
N HIS A 571 17.92 -10.88 3.74
CA HIS A 571 18.77 -12.07 3.90
C HIS A 571 19.50 -12.48 2.60
N GLU A 572 18.90 -12.17 1.46
CA GLU A 572 19.49 -12.38 0.13
C GLU A 572 20.79 -11.59 -0.06
N ILE A 573 20.86 -10.38 0.50
CA ILE A 573 22.08 -9.55 0.49
C ILE A 573 23.20 -10.26 1.25
N VAL A 574 22.89 -10.79 2.44
CA VAL A 574 23.85 -11.55 3.25
C VAL A 574 24.36 -12.74 2.47
N ARG A 575 23.45 -13.55 1.92
CA ARG A 575 23.77 -14.74 1.13
C ARG A 575 24.70 -14.42 -0.05
N ASP A 576 24.44 -13.34 -0.78
CA ASP A 576 25.20 -13.00 -1.97
C ASP A 576 26.59 -12.45 -1.64
N ILE A 577 26.73 -11.68 -0.55
CA ILE A 577 28.05 -11.27 -0.05
C ILE A 577 28.82 -12.48 0.48
N THR A 578 28.22 -13.36 1.28
CA THR A 578 28.91 -14.56 1.80
C THR A 578 29.40 -15.48 0.68
N LYS A 579 28.63 -15.63 -0.41
CA LYS A 579 29.09 -16.35 -1.62
C LYS A 579 30.31 -15.67 -2.25
N LEU A 580 30.32 -14.34 -2.29
CA LEU A 580 31.43 -13.58 -2.82
C LEU A 580 32.68 -13.70 -1.94
N GLU A 581 32.52 -13.65 -0.61
CA GLU A 581 33.60 -13.86 0.36
C GLU A 581 34.18 -15.28 0.26
N SER A 582 33.33 -16.28 0.07
CA SER A 582 33.75 -17.67 -0.15
C SER A 582 34.62 -17.84 -1.41
N LYS A 583 34.42 -16.99 -2.42
CA LYS A 583 35.25 -16.97 -3.65
C LYS A 583 36.60 -16.27 -3.42
N TYR A 584 36.68 -15.37 -2.44
CA TYR A 584 37.87 -14.58 -2.12
C TYR A 584 38.21 -14.65 -0.62
N PRO A 585 38.56 -15.83 -0.08
CA PRO A 585 38.66 -16.07 1.37
C PRO A 585 39.76 -15.27 2.08
N TYR A 586 40.70 -14.70 1.34
CA TYR A 586 41.80 -13.89 1.88
C TYR A 586 41.50 -12.39 1.92
N VAL A 587 40.29 -11.98 1.53
CA VAL A 587 39.92 -10.57 1.45
C VAL A 587 38.57 -10.33 2.12
N ASN A 588 38.55 -9.44 3.11
CA ASN A 588 37.31 -8.97 3.71
C ASN A 588 36.60 -8.04 2.73
N ILE A 589 35.44 -8.49 2.25
CA ILE A 589 34.60 -7.70 1.35
C ILE A 589 33.83 -6.66 2.16
N VAL A 590 33.36 -7.03 3.33
CA VAL A 590 32.75 -6.12 4.31
C VAL A 590 33.76 -5.87 5.42
N ASN A 591 34.19 -4.62 5.55
CA ASN A 591 35.08 -4.19 6.63
C ASN A 591 34.30 -3.75 7.87
N ALA A 592 33.08 -3.24 7.69
CA ALA A 592 32.16 -2.89 8.76
C ALA A 592 30.71 -2.88 8.23
N CYS A 593 29.74 -3.19 9.07
CA CYS A 593 28.31 -3.20 8.70
C CYS A 593 27.40 -2.77 9.85
N THR A 594 26.25 -2.18 9.52
CA THR A 594 25.18 -1.85 10.46
C THR A 594 23.83 -1.84 9.72
N ASP A 595 22.73 -1.95 10.44
CA ASP A 595 21.39 -1.68 9.95
C ASP A 595 20.89 -0.32 10.45
N ILE A 596 20.21 0.42 9.58
CA ILE A 596 19.70 1.75 9.93
C ILE A 596 18.32 1.60 10.55
N THR A 597 18.21 1.96 11.83
CA THR A 597 16.98 1.86 12.62
C THR A 597 16.63 3.17 13.34
N GLY A 598 16.40 3.16 14.66
CA GLY A 598 15.82 4.27 15.43
C GLY A 598 16.66 5.55 15.51
N PHE A 599 17.98 5.48 15.33
CA PHE A 599 18.85 6.66 15.42
C PHE A 599 19.13 7.35 14.07
N GLY A 600 18.57 6.81 12.98
CA GLY A 600 18.83 7.31 11.63
C GLY A 600 20.24 7.00 11.13
N LEU A 601 20.52 7.38 9.88
CA LEU A 601 21.78 7.08 9.20
C LEU A 601 22.98 7.64 9.97
N LEU A 602 22.91 8.91 10.37
CA LEU A 602 24.02 9.59 11.03
C LEU A 602 24.29 9.02 12.42
N GLY A 603 23.27 8.61 13.16
CA GLY A 603 23.42 7.96 14.46
C GLY A 603 24.19 6.64 14.34
N HIS A 604 23.75 5.76 13.45
CA HIS A 604 24.37 4.45 13.22
C HIS A 604 25.79 4.54 12.64
N LEU A 605 26.03 5.43 11.67
CA LEU A 605 27.40 5.68 11.19
C LEU A 605 28.31 6.25 12.28
N SER A 606 27.76 7.01 13.24
CA SER A 606 28.54 7.52 14.38
C SER A 606 28.98 6.38 15.29
N GLU A 607 28.15 5.37 15.50
CA GLU A 607 28.52 4.16 16.26
C GLU A 607 29.62 3.37 15.54
N MET A 608 29.51 3.19 14.23
CA MET A 608 30.55 2.51 13.44
C MET A 608 31.90 3.24 13.49
N LEU A 609 31.88 4.58 13.41
CA LEU A 609 33.08 5.41 13.57
C LEU A 609 33.64 5.33 15.00
N GLU A 610 32.79 5.31 16.03
CA GLU A 610 33.20 5.20 17.44
C GLU A 610 33.89 3.86 17.69
N SER A 611 33.32 2.74 17.25
CA SER A 611 33.94 1.41 17.35
C SER A 611 35.25 1.33 16.56
N THR A 612 35.24 1.80 15.30
CA THR A 612 36.46 1.82 14.47
C THR A 612 37.58 2.66 15.08
N ASN A 613 37.31 3.89 15.50
CA ASN A 613 38.34 4.79 16.00
C ASN A 613 38.82 4.44 17.41
N SER A 614 37.97 3.81 18.23
CA SER A 614 38.38 3.27 19.53
C SER A 614 39.42 2.17 19.34
N TYR A 615 39.16 1.22 18.44
CA TYR A 615 40.15 0.20 18.09
C TYR A 615 41.45 0.79 17.55
N ARG A 616 41.36 1.71 16.58
CA ARG A 616 42.54 2.38 15.99
C ARG A 616 43.37 3.13 17.01
N SER A 617 42.73 3.83 17.94
CA SER A 617 43.40 4.52 19.03
C SER A 617 44.16 3.55 19.94
N ASN A 618 43.59 2.38 20.24
CA ASN A 618 44.24 1.36 21.08
C ASN A 618 45.51 0.80 20.45
N ILE A 619 45.60 0.81 19.11
CA ILE A 619 46.77 0.35 18.35
C ILE A 619 47.61 1.50 17.76
N ASN A 620 47.42 2.74 18.23
CA ASN A 620 48.15 3.95 17.82
C ASN A 620 48.11 4.22 16.30
N ILE A 621 46.95 4.01 15.67
CA ILE A 621 46.70 4.39 14.28
C ILE A 621 45.78 5.62 14.24
N GLU A 622 46.06 6.56 13.33
CA GLU A 622 45.26 7.77 13.11
C GLU A 622 43.77 7.45 12.90
N PRO A 623 42.83 8.20 13.50
CA PRO A 623 41.40 7.98 13.33
C PRO A 623 40.95 8.23 11.88
N VAL A 624 39.90 7.53 11.46
CA VAL A 624 39.23 7.76 10.17
C VAL A 624 37.99 8.63 10.32
N LYS A 625 37.53 9.16 9.20
CA LYS A 625 36.35 10.01 9.05
C LYS A 625 35.50 9.48 7.89
N ILE A 626 34.24 9.92 7.81
CA ILE A 626 33.37 9.59 6.67
C ILE A 626 33.07 10.87 5.89
N ILE A 627 33.25 10.81 4.58
CA ILE A 627 32.74 11.80 3.63
C ILE A 627 31.43 11.26 3.07
N LEU A 628 30.32 11.97 3.29
CA LEU A 628 29.00 11.63 2.77
C LEU A 628 28.66 12.51 1.56
N GLU A 629 28.22 11.87 0.49
CA GLU A 629 27.75 12.48 -0.76
C GLU A 629 26.22 12.65 -0.66
N LEU A 630 25.76 13.82 -0.18
CA LEU A 630 24.35 14.03 0.17
C LEU A 630 23.39 13.82 -1.01
N ASP A 631 23.80 14.28 -2.20
CA ASP A 631 23.08 14.14 -3.47
C ASP A 631 22.92 12.67 -3.91
N LYS A 632 23.76 11.76 -3.39
CA LYS A 632 23.70 10.33 -3.72
C LYS A 632 22.90 9.49 -2.71
N ILE A 633 22.50 10.07 -1.58
CA ILE A 633 21.74 9.34 -0.56
C ILE A 633 20.31 9.08 -1.07
N PRO A 634 19.92 7.81 -1.30
CA PRO A 634 18.59 7.50 -1.80
C PRO A 634 17.54 7.71 -0.71
N PHE A 635 16.43 8.33 -1.07
CA PHE A 635 15.21 8.40 -0.24
C PHE A 635 13.96 8.09 -1.04
N TYR A 636 12.88 7.74 -0.35
CA TYR A 636 11.60 7.44 -0.99
C TYR A 636 10.99 8.69 -1.63
N ASN A 637 10.35 8.51 -2.80
CA ASN A 637 9.66 9.59 -3.49
C ASN A 637 8.61 10.26 -2.60
N GLY A 638 8.61 11.59 -2.59
CA GLY A 638 7.68 12.42 -1.82
C GLY A 638 8.12 12.73 -0.39
N VAL A 639 9.24 12.17 0.09
CA VAL A 639 9.82 12.54 1.40
C VAL A 639 10.20 14.03 1.44
N ASP A 640 10.74 14.56 0.35
CA ASP A 640 11.03 15.97 0.14
C ASP A 640 9.77 16.85 0.29
N GLU A 641 8.69 16.51 -0.41
CA GLU A 641 7.42 17.24 -0.31
C GLU A 641 6.84 17.20 1.12
N LEU A 642 7.07 16.12 1.88
CA LEU A 642 6.59 15.95 3.24
C LEU A 642 7.45 16.74 4.25
N LEU A 643 8.77 16.75 4.07
CA LEU A 643 9.68 17.56 4.88
C LEU A 643 9.44 19.05 4.69
N ASP A 644 9.15 19.49 3.45
CA ASP A 644 8.75 20.87 3.15
C ASP A 644 7.45 21.28 3.86
N LYS A 645 6.55 20.32 4.07
CA LYS A 645 5.32 20.51 4.87
C LYS A 645 5.55 20.41 6.38
N GLY A 646 6.78 20.16 6.83
CA GLY A 646 7.16 20.09 8.24
C GLY A 646 6.93 18.73 8.91
N PHE A 647 6.71 17.66 8.15
CA PHE A 647 6.60 16.31 8.73
C PHE A 647 7.97 15.78 9.12
N GLU A 648 8.16 15.54 10.41
CA GLU A 648 9.31 14.83 10.99
C GLU A 648 8.80 13.77 11.97
N SER A 649 9.56 12.69 12.20
CA SER A 649 9.18 11.70 13.22
C SER A 649 9.31 12.29 14.65
N SER A 650 8.59 11.71 15.62
CA SER A 650 8.68 12.13 17.03
C SER A 650 10.08 11.96 17.65
N LEU A 651 10.90 11.06 17.10
CA LEU A 651 12.26 10.81 17.57
C LEU A 651 13.30 11.73 16.91
N SER A 652 12.97 12.34 15.75
CA SER A 652 13.85 13.28 15.03
C SER A 652 14.43 14.38 15.92
N PRO A 653 13.64 15.11 16.76
CA PRO A 653 14.19 16.13 17.65
C PRO A 653 15.28 15.60 18.59
N SER A 654 15.12 14.38 19.09
CA SER A 654 16.11 13.73 19.95
C SER A 654 17.32 13.25 19.17
N ASN A 655 17.19 12.93 17.88
CA ASN A 655 18.32 12.51 17.02
C ASN A 655 19.14 13.70 16.49
N ARG A 656 18.68 14.95 16.65
CA ARG A 656 19.42 16.16 16.24
C ARG A 656 20.80 16.27 16.88
N ILE A 657 21.06 15.61 18.02
CA ILE A 657 22.40 15.57 18.64
C ILE A 657 23.45 15.03 17.66
N PHE A 658 23.07 14.08 16.79
CA PHE A 658 24.02 13.49 15.85
C PHE A 658 24.49 14.50 14.79
N LEU A 659 23.73 15.57 14.54
CA LEU A 659 24.17 16.65 13.64
C LEU A 659 25.39 17.39 14.18
N GLU A 660 25.64 17.37 15.50
CA GLU A 660 26.86 17.92 16.11
C GLU A 660 28.14 17.18 15.67
N ASN A 661 28.01 15.95 15.14
CA ASN A 661 29.14 15.20 14.60
C ASN A 661 29.57 15.69 13.20
N ILE A 662 28.75 16.50 12.53
CA ILE A 662 29.11 17.20 11.31
C ILE A 662 29.94 18.43 11.71
N ASN A 663 31.18 18.50 11.25
CA ASN A 663 32.12 19.60 11.59
C ASN A 663 32.44 19.75 13.10
N GLY A 664 32.21 18.72 13.93
CA GLY A 664 32.43 18.76 15.37
C GLY A 664 33.90 18.63 15.84
N HIS A 665 34.13 18.91 17.13
CA HIS A 665 35.46 18.94 17.77
C HIS A 665 36.03 17.57 18.20
N LYS A 666 35.29 16.46 18.02
CA LYS A 666 35.73 15.09 18.43
C LYS A 666 36.39 14.32 17.27
N ASN A 667 37.04 13.19 17.56
CA ASN A 667 37.59 12.25 16.57
C ASN A 667 36.51 11.55 15.70
N LEU A 668 35.23 11.84 15.95
CA LEU A 668 34.10 11.46 15.11
C LEU A 668 33.81 12.63 14.17
N ARG A 669 34.22 12.54 12.91
CA ARG A 669 33.96 13.61 11.93
C ARG A 669 33.24 13.06 10.70
N PHE A 670 32.14 13.73 10.37
CA PHE A 670 31.50 13.65 9.07
C PHE A 670 31.80 14.90 8.27
N GLU A 671 32.21 14.70 7.03
CA GLU A 671 32.28 15.75 6.01
C GLU A 671 31.13 15.51 5.04
N LEU A 672 30.38 16.58 4.72
CA LEU A 672 29.27 16.50 3.78
C LEU A 672 29.69 17.19 2.49
N ILE A 673 29.59 16.46 1.37
CA ILE A 673 29.78 17.00 0.04
C ILE A 673 28.48 16.90 -0.75
N TYR A 674 28.27 17.89 -1.61
CA TYR A 674 27.06 18.05 -2.40
C TYR A 674 27.39 18.91 -3.62
N ASN A 675 26.83 18.55 -4.78
CA ASN A 675 27.03 19.29 -6.03
C ASN A 675 25.75 19.96 -6.54
N GLU A 676 24.58 19.45 -6.14
CA GLU A 676 23.29 19.79 -6.75
C GLU A 676 22.52 20.90 -6.01
N PHE A 677 22.98 21.34 -4.85
CA PHE A 677 22.27 22.35 -4.05
C PHE A 677 23.22 23.21 -3.19
N GLU A 678 22.80 24.42 -2.87
CA GLU A 678 23.57 25.38 -2.07
C GLU A 678 23.51 25.06 -0.57
N LEU A 679 24.55 25.47 0.17
CA LEU A 679 24.58 25.42 1.63
C LEU A 679 23.37 26.17 2.20
N ASP A 680 22.76 25.62 3.24
CA ASP A 680 21.58 26.17 3.93
C ASP A 680 20.31 26.32 3.05
N SER A 681 20.31 25.80 1.82
CA SER A 681 19.10 25.70 1.01
C SER A 681 18.04 24.82 1.69
N PRO A 682 16.74 24.97 1.32
CA PRO A 682 15.69 24.08 1.84
C PRO A 682 15.99 22.59 1.63
N LEU A 683 16.54 22.24 0.45
CA LEU A 683 16.93 20.88 0.13
C LEU A 683 18.09 20.38 1.02
N TYR A 684 19.11 21.21 1.25
CA TYR A 684 20.20 20.89 2.19
C TYR A 684 19.66 20.59 3.59
N ASN A 685 18.78 21.45 4.11
CA ASN A 685 18.15 21.26 5.42
C ASN A 685 17.27 20.00 5.49
N ASN A 686 16.53 19.71 4.43
CA ASN A 686 15.75 18.48 4.34
C ASN A 686 16.65 17.23 4.35
N MET A 687 17.79 17.27 3.66
CA MET A 687 18.77 16.20 3.71
C MET A 687 19.33 15.99 5.12
N LEU A 688 19.63 17.06 5.87
CA LEU A 688 20.07 16.93 7.27
C LEU A 688 19.00 16.26 8.15
N LYS A 689 17.73 16.61 7.97
CA LYS A 689 16.61 15.96 8.69
C LYS A 689 16.48 14.49 8.31
N LEU A 690 16.68 14.15 7.04
CA LEU A 690 16.66 12.77 6.56
C LEU A 690 17.79 11.92 7.16
N LEU A 691 18.98 12.49 7.34
CA LEU A 691 20.11 11.78 7.95
C LEU A 691 19.83 11.30 9.38
N ILE A 692 18.94 11.97 10.10
CA ILE A 692 18.55 11.66 11.48
C ILE A 692 17.16 11.02 11.59
N ASP A 693 16.51 10.75 10.46
CA ASP A 693 15.18 10.15 10.43
C ASP A 693 15.25 8.68 10.89
N PRO A 694 14.52 8.27 11.95
CA PRO A 694 14.42 6.88 12.35
C PRO A 694 13.83 6.04 11.23
N GLN A 695 14.40 4.87 11.00
CA GLN A 695 13.92 3.92 10.01
C GLN A 695 13.26 2.71 10.67
N THR A 696 12.17 2.21 10.08
CA THR A 696 11.63 0.88 10.38
C THR A 696 11.84 -0.02 9.17
N CYS A 697 12.36 -1.24 9.35
CA CYS A 697 12.81 -2.10 8.24
C CYS A 697 13.81 -1.37 7.31
N GLY A 698 14.73 -0.61 7.91
CA GLY A 698 15.67 0.25 7.19
C GLY A 698 16.77 -0.51 6.44
N PRO A 699 17.65 0.23 5.75
CA PRO A 699 18.75 -0.35 4.99
C PRO A 699 19.83 -0.98 5.86
N LEU A 700 20.56 -1.93 5.26
CA LEU A 700 21.92 -2.24 5.67
C LEU A 700 22.86 -1.19 5.07
N VAL A 701 23.89 -0.84 5.83
CA VAL A 701 24.99 0.03 5.41
C VAL A 701 26.30 -0.70 5.63
N ILE A 702 27.14 -0.76 4.59
CA ILE A 702 28.44 -1.41 4.64
C ILE A 702 29.58 -0.45 4.29
N SER A 703 30.72 -0.66 4.93
CA SER A 703 32.03 -0.18 4.51
C SER A 703 32.74 -1.31 3.76
N CYS A 704 33.10 -1.10 2.50
CA CYS A 704 33.76 -2.12 1.69
C CYS A 704 34.93 -1.54 0.87
N PRO A 705 35.95 -2.34 0.52
CA PRO A 705 37.02 -1.88 -0.36
C PRO A 705 36.47 -1.44 -1.73
N SER A 706 37.06 -0.40 -2.32
CA SER A 706 36.67 0.11 -3.65
C SER A 706 36.68 -0.94 -4.75
N LEU A 707 37.56 -1.94 -4.65
CA LEU A 707 37.66 -3.06 -5.58
C LEU A 707 36.34 -3.86 -5.70
N TYR A 708 35.57 -3.95 -4.62
CA TYR A 708 34.33 -4.74 -4.59
C TYR A 708 33.07 -3.87 -4.68
N SER A 709 33.18 -2.56 -4.46
CA SER A 709 32.01 -1.68 -4.45
C SER A 709 31.28 -1.65 -5.79
N GLU A 710 32.01 -1.61 -6.91
CA GLU A 710 31.40 -1.59 -8.24
C GLU A 710 30.59 -2.87 -8.48
N LYS A 711 31.18 -4.02 -8.17
CA LYS A 711 30.52 -5.31 -8.28
C LYS A 711 29.26 -5.40 -7.42
N LEU A 712 29.31 -4.93 -6.18
CA LEU A 712 28.16 -4.91 -5.29
C LEU A 712 27.03 -3.99 -5.81
N ILE A 713 27.38 -2.87 -6.42
CA ILE A 713 26.42 -1.94 -7.04
C ILE A 713 25.79 -2.54 -8.31
N GLU A 714 26.57 -3.24 -9.12
CA GLU A 714 26.09 -3.85 -10.37
C GLU A 714 25.23 -5.10 -10.13
N GLU A 715 25.64 -5.96 -9.19
CA GLU A 715 25.00 -7.26 -8.93
C GLU A 715 23.96 -7.22 -7.79
N GLY A 716 23.91 -6.14 -7.01
CA GLY A 716 23.10 -6.04 -5.80
C GLY A 716 22.27 -4.75 -5.69
N PRO A 717 21.54 -4.57 -4.58
CA PRO A 717 20.68 -3.39 -4.37
C PRO A 717 21.47 -2.17 -3.86
N TRP A 718 22.80 -2.20 -3.95
CA TRP A 718 23.68 -1.26 -3.28
C TRP A 718 23.80 0.06 -4.05
N LYS A 719 23.82 1.17 -3.30
CA LYS A 719 24.15 2.50 -3.81
C LYS A 719 25.28 3.09 -2.98
N LYS A 720 26.29 3.66 -3.65
CA LYS A 720 27.35 4.41 -2.97
C LYS A 720 26.81 5.74 -2.46
N ILE A 721 27.05 6.01 -1.18
CA ILE A 721 26.64 7.26 -0.51
C ILE A 721 27.81 8.04 0.09
N GLY A 722 29.03 7.51 0.01
CA GLY A 722 30.19 8.17 0.58
C GLY A 722 31.43 7.28 0.58
N LEU A 723 32.46 7.73 1.30
CA LEU A 723 33.72 7.02 1.47
C LEU A 723 34.39 7.34 2.81
N VAL A 724 35.25 6.43 3.26
CA VAL A 724 36.06 6.59 4.47
C VAL A 724 37.35 7.32 4.11
N SER A 725 37.58 8.45 4.75
CA SER A 725 38.80 9.25 4.64
C SER A 725 39.66 9.13 5.90
N GLY A 726 40.93 9.52 5.81
CA GLY A 726 41.85 9.50 6.94
C GLY A 726 42.95 10.53 6.80
#